data_AF-A0A1W2TDU9-F1
#
_entry.id   AF-A0A1W2TDU9-F1
#
_cell.length_a   1.000
_cell.length_b   1.000
_cell.length_c   1.000
_cell.angle_alpha   90.00
_cell.angle_beta   90.00
_cell.angle_gamma   90.00
#
_symmetry.space_group_name_H-M   'P 1'
#
loop_
_entity.id
_entity.type
_entity.pdbx_description
1 polymer ?
#
loop_
_entity_poly.entity_id
_entity_poly.type
_entity_poly.pdbx_seq_one_letter_code
_entity_poly.pdbx_strand_id
1 'polypeptide(L)'
;MLQQQQLPELASTYRELYQATFDANVQAGTTTPFVIPLHLVAYWVIPTLYLAIPHRDRPWLYRARWLVLASICTFNWYMVKNVTSLNFASSYAVGLVAAWTTIWNFTLLVWTRPQWDAKRVERRRITRSLSHVRNNPGLVRLSTSSCDRHPSEPGVGGPNDRTSSAPVKVDSIALKPKPNGSATIAKARGLPANGAENGNSVTKREHCTEQPPTTSERTEAENCVGGEAEGIPLEEIIIALNNHDGYLQLGPKTASGLIRLAREQEYTYYWQPYPADASFWTRLDWAFDIVSSFRLTGWNWAPSCLPPYEPPPKIGTCQLPLEYGLHRSKQGYERTLSRSRLIFSRWFLNFIPSYIILDFCATIMTTDPYFIVGPEHDYPLPAHLAPLHPVLLSLQRTMFAFVGIYVALEYVWNAGALLLALYCPLILGFRAHPWHLPSLTGSFTQVLDRGLSGFWGAWWHQTFRVGFAAPTRWLLSHGYLPPPRRSGGRGMGKLTIVTPLVGTAIAFAQSGLIHCAGSYSSVSTTHYWDPPLFFALAGLGTLLQAATSHLLRRQTEKLPRWVRRLGNLAFVFLWLWSTSWLLLDDFGRSGLWLWEPVPISLARAAGFGADRRIWRYNRHLLPKWQWGTQGRWWETGIAI
;
A
#
# COMPACT_ATOMS: atom_id res chain seq x y z
N MET A 1 -42.10 16.01 22.54
CA MET A 1 -42.10 14.53 22.42
C MET A 1 -42.46 14.08 21.01
N LEU A 2 -43.69 14.30 20.50
CA LEU A 2 -44.15 13.86 19.17
C LEU A 2 -43.11 13.99 18.02
N GLN A 3 -42.53 15.18 17.82
CA GLN A 3 -41.53 15.46 16.78
C GLN A 3 -40.25 14.58 16.87
N GLN A 4 -39.98 13.98 18.03
CA GLN A 4 -38.83 13.10 18.26
C GLN A 4 -39.17 11.61 18.03
N GLN A 5 -40.44 11.27 17.81
CA GLN A 5 -40.89 9.91 17.43
C GLN A 5 -40.89 9.69 15.91
N GLN A 6 -41.00 10.75 15.10
CA GLN A 6 -41.00 10.67 13.63
C GLN A 6 -39.61 10.43 13.02
N LEU A 7 -38.52 10.86 13.68
CA LEU A 7 -37.15 10.68 13.18
C LEU A 7 -36.60 9.24 13.30
N PRO A 8 -36.84 8.47 14.39
CA PRO A 8 -36.53 7.05 14.42
C PRO A 8 -37.27 6.29 13.32
N GLU A 9 -38.55 6.60 13.15
CA GLU A 9 -39.45 6.03 12.15
C GLU A 9 -38.91 6.27 10.74
N LEU A 10 -38.62 7.53 10.36
CA LEU A 10 -38.10 7.91 9.05
C LEU A 10 -36.88 7.09 8.60
N ALA A 11 -35.90 6.88 9.49
CA ALA A 11 -34.69 6.11 9.19
C ALA A 11 -34.92 4.58 9.11
N SER A 12 -36.04 4.06 9.63
CA SER A 12 -36.52 2.70 9.33
C SER A 12 -37.30 2.66 8.02
N THR A 13 -38.28 3.54 7.85
CA THR A 13 -39.17 3.60 6.68
C THR A 13 -38.39 3.66 5.37
N TYR A 14 -37.36 4.50 5.27
CA TYR A 14 -36.56 4.57 4.04
C TYR A 14 -35.71 3.32 3.78
N ARG A 15 -35.26 2.62 4.82
CA ARG A 15 -34.56 1.32 4.65
C ARG A 15 -35.52 0.24 4.16
N GLU A 16 -36.72 0.19 4.73
CA GLU A 16 -37.77 -0.76 4.36
C GLU A 16 -38.30 -0.48 2.94
N LEU A 17 -38.47 0.80 2.58
CA LEU A 17 -38.80 1.25 1.22
C LEU A 17 -37.75 0.80 0.20
N TYR A 18 -36.47 1.04 0.46
CA TYR A 18 -35.40 0.63 -0.45
C TYR A 18 -35.25 -0.90 -0.51
N GLN A 19 -35.47 -1.62 0.59
CA GLN A 19 -35.48 -3.09 0.59
C GLN A 19 -36.65 -3.66 -0.22
N ALA A 20 -37.86 -3.10 -0.07
CA ALA A 20 -39.01 -3.46 -0.90
C ALA A 20 -38.80 -3.12 -2.39
N THR A 21 -38.18 -1.97 -2.68
CA THR A 21 -37.80 -1.55 -4.04
C THR A 21 -36.80 -2.53 -4.67
N PHE A 22 -35.80 -2.97 -3.91
CA PHE A 22 -34.85 -4.00 -4.33
C PHE A 22 -35.57 -5.32 -4.65
N ASP A 23 -36.36 -5.85 -3.72
CA ASP A 23 -36.99 -7.16 -3.89
C ASP A 23 -38.02 -7.12 -5.04
N ALA A 24 -38.72 -6.00 -5.26
CA ALA A 24 -39.59 -5.78 -6.41
C ALA A 24 -38.82 -5.75 -7.75
N ASN A 25 -37.69 -5.01 -7.82
CA ASN A 25 -36.85 -4.97 -9.03
C ASN A 25 -36.23 -6.34 -9.38
N VAL A 26 -35.87 -7.13 -8.35
CA VAL A 26 -35.37 -8.49 -8.53
C VAL A 26 -36.48 -9.45 -8.99
N GLN A 27 -37.71 -9.32 -8.47
CA GLN A 27 -38.87 -10.10 -8.94
C GLN A 27 -39.29 -9.72 -10.37
N ALA A 28 -39.22 -8.43 -10.73
CA ALA A 28 -39.47 -7.94 -12.08
C ALA A 28 -38.35 -8.29 -13.08
N GLY A 29 -37.20 -8.79 -12.60
CA GLY A 29 -36.04 -9.08 -13.43
C GLY A 29 -35.32 -7.86 -14.00
N THR A 30 -35.64 -6.65 -13.51
CA THR A 30 -34.98 -5.38 -13.91
C THR A 30 -33.62 -5.20 -13.23
N THR A 31 -33.34 -5.95 -12.17
CA THR A 31 -32.05 -5.94 -11.47
C THR A 31 -31.72 -7.32 -10.89
N THR A 32 -30.44 -7.60 -10.69
CA THR A 32 -29.94 -8.87 -10.13
C THR A 32 -29.15 -8.63 -8.82
N PRO A 33 -29.22 -9.55 -7.83
CA PRO A 33 -28.45 -9.42 -6.60
C PRO A 33 -26.93 -9.55 -6.81
N PHE A 34 -26.15 -8.77 -6.07
CA PHE A 34 -24.69 -8.90 -6.00
C PHE A 34 -24.27 -10.20 -5.31
N VAL A 35 -24.15 -11.28 -6.09
CA VAL A 35 -23.61 -12.59 -5.65
C VAL A 35 -22.11 -12.75 -5.88
N ILE A 36 -21.44 -13.29 -4.86
CA ILE A 36 -20.07 -13.85 -4.89
C ILE A 36 -20.19 -15.37 -5.10
N PRO A 37 -19.36 -16.00 -5.97
CA PRO A 37 -18.17 -15.43 -6.63
C PRO A 37 -18.43 -14.73 -7.97
N LEU A 38 -19.62 -14.86 -8.59
CA LEU A 38 -19.90 -14.41 -9.96
C LEU A 38 -19.37 -13.00 -10.25
N HIS A 39 -19.77 -12.02 -9.44
CA HIS A 39 -19.43 -10.61 -9.69
C HIS A 39 -17.98 -10.23 -9.38
N LEU A 40 -17.17 -11.17 -8.89
CA LEU A 40 -15.72 -11.00 -8.74
C LEU A 40 -14.90 -11.78 -9.80
N VAL A 41 -15.55 -12.50 -10.72
CA VAL A 41 -14.89 -13.26 -11.80
C VAL A 41 -14.07 -12.35 -12.72
N ALA A 42 -14.62 -11.20 -13.12
CA ALA A 42 -13.91 -10.23 -13.97
C ALA A 42 -12.77 -9.48 -13.23
N TYR A 43 -12.82 -9.44 -11.90
CA TYR A 43 -11.78 -8.81 -11.08
C TYR A 43 -10.64 -9.76 -10.73
N TRP A 44 -10.93 -10.92 -10.18
CA TRP A 44 -9.91 -11.89 -9.77
C TRP A 44 -9.62 -12.95 -10.83
N VAL A 45 -10.65 -13.68 -11.30
CA VAL A 45 -10.46 -14.94 -12.03
C VAL A 45 -9.89 -14.72 -13.42
N ILE A 46 -10.54 -13.90 -14.25
CA ILE A 46 -10.17 -13.69 -15.66
C ILE A 46 -8.72 -13.16 -15.81
N PRO A 47 -8.31 -12.04 -15.17
CA PRO A 47 -6.94 -11.55 -15.31
C PRO A 47 -5.90 -12.48 -14.68
N THR A 48 -6.21 -13.14 -13.56
CA THR A 48 -5.28 -14.10 -12.93
C THR A 48 -4.99 -15.27 -13.88
N LEU A 49 -6.02 -15.86 -14.50
CA LEU A 49 -5.85 -16.94 -15.47
C LEU A 49 -5.08 -16.46 -16.72
N TYR A 50 -5.42 -15.30 -17.27
CA TYR A 50 -4.70 -14.75 -18.43
C TYR A 50 -3.21 -14.47 -18.13
N LEU A 51 -2.89 -13.92 -16.97
CA LEU A 51 -1.50 -13.64 -16.56
C LEU A 51 -0.73 -14.92 -16.16
N ALA A 52 -1.42 -15.99 -15.73
CA ALA A 52 -0.80 -17.28 -15.39
C ALA A 52 -0.32 -18.09 -16.62
N ILE A 53 -0.80 -17.74 -17.82
CA ILE A 53 -0.37 -18.36 -19.09
C ILE A 53 0.77 -17.52 -19.71
N PRO A 54 1.97 -18.07 -19.94
CA PRO A 54 3.07 -17.33 -20.56
C PRO A 54 2.70 -16.84 -21.96
N HIS A 55 2.83 -15.53 -22.18
CA HIS A 55 2.52 -14.85 -23.44
C HIS A 55 3.68 -14.03 -24.02
N ARG A 56 4.85 -13.99 -23.36
CA ARG A 56 6.08 -13.35 -23.86
C ARG A 56 6.39 -13.73 -25.31
N ASP A 57 6.45 -15.04 -25.55
CA ASP A 57 6.88 -15.65 -26.82
C ASP A 57 5.68 -16.04 -27.70
N ARG A 58 4.49 -15.51 -27.40
CA ARG A 58 3.22 -15.84 -28.08
C ARG A 58 2.49 -14.56 -28.50
N PRO A 59 2.90 -13.91 -29.61
CA PRO A 59 2.34 -12.62 -30.03
C PRO A 59 0.82 -12.62 -30.23
N TRP A 60 0.23 -13.74 -30.67
CA TRP A 60 -1.22 -13.88 -30.80
C TRP A 60 -1.93 -13.84 -29.44
N LEU A 61 -1.38 -14.51 -28.42
CA LEU A 61 -1.95 -14.55 -27.08
C LEU A 61 -1.80 -13.19 -26.38
N TYR A 62 -0.66 -12.52 -26.57
CA TYR A 62 -0.48 -11.15 -26.10
C TYR A 62 -1.42 -10.14 -26.80
N ARG A 63 -1.80 -10.38 -28.06
CA ARG A 63 -2.86 -9.59 -28.73
C ARG A 63 -4.27 -9.92 -28.19
N ALA A 64 -4.52 -11.17 -27.78
CA ALA A 64 -5.81 -11.60 -27.23
C ALA A 64 -6.21 -10.89 -25.92
N ARG A 65 -5.28 -10.18 -25.25
CA ARG A 65 -5.58 -9.26 -24.14
C ARG A 65 -6.72 -8.27 -24.45
N TRP A 66 -6.88 -7.86 -25.72
CA TRP A 66 -7.96 -6.96 -26.12
C TRP A 66 -9.34 -7.61 -26.08
N LEU A 67 -9.43 -8.91 -26.39
CA LEU A 67 -10.66 -9.69 -26.21
C LEU A 67 -10.95 -9.90 -24.72
N VAL A 68 -9.92 -10.20 -23.92
CA VAL A 68 -10.02 -10.31 -22.45
C VAL A 68 -10.53 -9.00 -21.83
N LEU A 69 -9.96 -7.87 -22.24
CA LEU A 69 -10.39 -6.53 -21.83
C LEU A 69 -11.82 -6.22 -22.27
N ALA A 70 -12.20 -6.54 -23.51
CA ALA A 70 -13.56 -6.34 -24.00
C ALA A 70 -14.57 -7.12 -23.14
N SER A 71 -14.34 -8.41 -22.89
CA SER A 71 -15.20 -9.23 -22.02
C SER A 71 -15.30 -8.68 -20.60
N ILE A 72 -14.19 -8.22 -20.01
CA ILE A 72 -14.18 -7.60 -18.68
C ILE A 72 -14.96 -6.29 -18.67
N CYS A 73 -14.79 -5.43 -19.68
CA CYS A 73 -15.52 -4.17 -19.79
C CYS A 73 -17.02 -4.39 -19.98
N THR A 74 -17.42 -5.34 -20.82
CA THR A 74 -18.83 -5.72 -21.02
C THR A 74 -19.45 -6.28 -19.73
N PHE A 75 -18.73 -7.12 -18.99
CA PHE A 75 -19.20 -7.64 -17.70
C PHE A 75 -19.31 -6.54 -16.63
N ASN A 76 -18.33 -5.64 -16.53
CA ASN A 76 -18.38 -4.52 -15.59
C ASN A 76 -19.49 -3.52 -15.95
N TRP A 77 -19.75 -3.29 -17.25
CA TRP A 77 -20.87 -2.47 -17.70
C TRP A 77 -22.22 -3.13 -17.39
N TYR A 78 -22.33 -4.45 -17.55
CA TYR A 78 -23.48 -5.22 -17.08
C TYR A 78 -23.66 -5.06 -15.56
N MET A 79 -22.58 -5.14 -14.76
CA MET A 79 -22.65 -4.93 -13.31
C MET A 79 -23.18 -3.55 -12.93
N VAL A 80 -22.60 -2.47 -13.46
CA VAL A 80 -23.05 -1.10 -13.16
C VAL A 80 -24.53 -0.91 -13.52
N LYS A 81 -25.00 -1.53 -14.62
CA LYS A 81 -26.39 -1.36 -15.09
C LYS A 81 -27.44 -2.25 -14.44
N ASN A 82 -27.09 -3.46 -14.00
CA ASN A 82 -28.08 -4.50 -13.69
C ASN A 82 -27.80 -5.23 -12.36
N VAL A 83 -26.79 -4.84 -11.59
CA VAL A 83 -26.41 -5.51 -10.33
C VAL A 83 -26.44 -4.52 -9.18
N THR A 84 -27.13 -4.88 -8.09
CA THR A 84 -27.16 -4.08 -6.85
C THR A 84 -27.32 -4.97 -5.61
N SER A 85 -27.50 -4.39 -4.43
CA SER A 85 -27.54 -5.10 -3.14
C SER A 85 -28.62 -4.53 -2.19
N LEU A 86 -29.10 -5.37 -1.25
CA LEU A 86 -29.95 -4.97 -0.12
C LEU A 86 -29.18 -4.14 0.94
N ASN A 87 -27.86 -4.27 0.96
CA ASN A 87 -26.97 -3.52 1.84
C ASN A 87 -26.52 -2.24 1.11
N PHE A 88 -26.91 -1.08 1.61
CA PHE A 88 -26.71 0.22 0.95
C PHE A 88 -25.24 0.52 0.62
N ALA A 89 -24.30 0.14 1.50
CA ALA A 89 -22.87 0.30 1.23
C ALA A 89 -22.36 -0.70 0.18
N SER A 90 -22.85 -1.94 0.20
CA SER A 90 -22.55 -2.94 -0.85
C SER A 90 -23.13 -2.53 -2.21
N SER A 91 -24.32 -1.92 -2.22
CA SER A 91 -25.05 -1.44 -3.41
C SER A 91 -24.24 -0.36 -4.14
N TYR A 92 -23.78 0.66 -3.40
CA TYR A 92 -22.83 1.64 -3.93
C TYR A 92 -21.47 1.00 -4.30
N ALA A 93 -21.02 -0.01 -3.54
CA ALA A 93 -19.77 -0.71 -3.82
C ALA A 93 -19.78 -1.57 -5.09
N VAL A 94 -20.93 -2.03 -5.62
CA VAL A 94 -20.98 -2.78 -6.89
C VAL A 94 -20.36 -1.96 -8.02
N GLY A 95 -20.80 -0.71 -8.17
CA GLY A 95 -20.30 0.22 -9.17
C GLY A 95 -18.85 0.63 -8.93
N LEU A 96 -18.46 0.87 -7.68
CA LEU A 96 -17.05 1.10 -7.30
C LEU A 96 -16.15 -0.06 -7.75
N VAL A 97 -16.56 -1.30 -7.48
CA VAL A 97 -15.83 -2.52 -7.86
C VAL A 97 -15.77 -2.68 -9.38
N ALA A 98 -16.87 -2.49 -10.10
CA ALA A 98 -16.90 -2.62 -11.57
C ALA A 98 -16.02 -1.56 -12.27
N ALA A 99 -16.10 -0.29 -11.83
CA ALA A 99 -15.29 0.79 -12.39
C ALA A 99 -13.79 0.63 -12.04
N TRP A 100 -13.46 0.31 -10.79
CA TRP A 100 -12.08 0.02 -10.40
C TRP A 100 -11.53 -1.23 -11.12
N THR A 101 -12.31 -2.30 -11.26
CA THR A 101 -11.92 -3.50 -12.00
C THR A 101 -11.55 -3.18 -13.44
N THR A 102 -12.29 -2.27 -14.08
CA THR A 102 -11.97 -1.78 -15.42
C THR A 102 -10.61 -1.06 -15.43
N ILE A 103 -10.43 -0.06 -14.57
CA ILE A 103 -9.17 0.73 -14.46
C ILE A 103 -7.96 -0.16 -14.13
N TRP A 104 -8.15 -1.17 -13.26
CA TRP A 104 -7.09 -2.09 -12.86
C TRP A 104 -6.72 -3.08 -13.95
N ASN A 105 -7.69 -3.59 -14.72
CA ASN A 105 -7.41 -4.42 -15.88
C ASN A 105 -6.72 -3.66 -17.01
N PHE A 106 -7.11 -2.42 -17.30
CA PHE A 106 -6.34 -1.55 -18.21
C PHE A 106 -4.91 -1.30 -17.69
N THR A 107 -4.73 -1.17 -16.37
CA THR A 107 -3.41 -1.04 -15.74
C THR A 107 -2.53 -2.27 -15.96
N LEU A 108 -3.03 -3.47 -15.66
CA LEU A 108 -2.26 -4.71 -15.76
C LEU A 108 -2.10 -5.21 -17.20
N LEU A 109 -3.02 -4.90 -18.12
CA LEU A 109 -3.05 -5.48 -19.46
C LEU A 109 -2.63 -4.49 -20.56
N VAL A 110 -2.84 -3.18 -20.40
CA VAL A 110 -2.51 -2.16 -21.43
C VAL A 110 -1.34 -1.28 -21.02
N TRP A 111 -1.44 -0.62 -19.85
CA TRP A 111 -0.52 0.43 -19.43
C TRP A 111 0.80 -0.09 -18.82
N THR A 112 0.85 -1.38 -18.48
CA THR A 112 2.04 -2.08 -17.98
C THR A 112 2.23 -3.43 -18.67
N ARG A 113 3.36 -4.11 -18.42
CA ARG A 113 3.68 -5.43 -18.96
C ARG A 113 4.13 -6.39 -17.85
N PRO A 114 3.19 -6.96 -17.05
CA PRO A 114 3.54 -7.76 -15.87
C PRO A 114 4.54 -8.87 -16.14
N GLN A 115 4.33 -9.67 -17.19
CA GLN A 115 5.23 -10.79 -17.50
C GLN A 115 6.66 -10.38 -17.88
N TRP A 116 6.91 -9.12 -18.26
CA TRP A 116 8.24 -8.63 -18.61
C TRP A 116 8.90 -7.90 -17.43
N ASP A 117 8.26 -6.84 -16.94
CA ASP A 117 8.95 -5.83 -16.12
C ASP A 117 8.60 -5.95 -14.62
N ALA A 118 7.54 -6.66 -14.23
CA ALA A 118 7.12 -6.78 -12.84
C ALA A 118 7.97 -7.83 -12.09
N LYS A 119 8.35 -7.49 -10.86
CA LYS A 119 9.09 -8.34 -9.93
C LYS A 119 8.52 -8.14 -8.52
N ARG A 120 8.29 -9.22 -7.79
CA ARG A 120 7.94 -9.19 -6.36
C ARG A 120 9.16 -9.57 -5.51
N VAL A 121 9.27 -9.05 -4.29
CA VAL A 121 10.27 -9.54 -3.33
C VAL A 121 9.74 -10.81 -2.70
N GLU A 122 10.43 -11.91 -2.95
CA GLU A 122 10.24 -13.17 -2.26
C GLU A 122 11.37 -13.44 -1.27
N ARG A 123 11.12 -14.34 -0.33
CA ARG A 123 12.13 -14.84 0.60
C ARG A 123 12.35 -16.35 0.46
N ARG A 124 13.59 -16.79 0.64
CA ARG A 124 13.95 -18.21 0.75
C ARG A 124 14.83 -18.45 1.98
N ARG A 125 14.64 -19.56 2.67
CA ARG A 125 15.47 -19.92 3.84
C ARG A 125 16.90 -20.21 3.39
N ILE A 126 17.90 -19.81 4.18
CA ILE A 126 19.31 -20.04 3.88
C ILE A 126 19.69 -21.47 4.30
N THR A 127 19.79 -22.38 3.33
CA THR A 127 20.34 -23.72 3.53
C THR A 127 21.86 -23.63 3.71
N ARG A 128 22.33 -23.53 4.96
CA ARG A 128 23.77 -23.57 5.28
C ARG A 128 24.25 -25.02 5.16
N SER A 129 24.93 -25.36 4.06
CA SER A 129 25.52 -26.70 3.89
C SER A 129 26.63 -26.93 4.92
N LEU A 130 26.51 -27.99 5.72
CA LEU A 130 27.51 -28.37 6.73
C LEU A 130 28.81 -28.94 6.13
N SER A 131 28.91 -29.03 4.80
CA SER A 131 30.02 -29.63 4.04
C SER A 131 31.36 -28.85 4.04
N HIS A 132 31.46 -27.73 4.75
CA HIS A 132 32.68 -26.90 4.80
C HIS A 132 33.26 -26.65 6.20
N VAL A 133 32.72 -27.31 7.24
CA VAL A 133 33.28 -27.23 8.61
C VAL A 133 34.30 -28.35 8.88
N ARG A 134 34.30 -29.44 8.09
CA ARG A 134 35.10 -30.65 8.40
C ARG A 134 36.49 -30.72 7.75
N ASN A 135 36.77 -29.95 6.70
CA ASN A 135 37.94 -30.16 5.82
C ASN A 135 38.89 -28.95 5.74
N ASN A 136 39.13 -28.22 6.83
CA ASN A 136 40.34 -27.39 6.99
C ASN A 136 40.58 -26.97 8.46
N PRO A 137 41.31 -27.77 9.26
CA PRO A 137 41.79 -27.36 10.59
C PRO A 137 43.06 -26.49 10.47
N GLY A 138 43.01 -25.44 9.65
CA GLY A 138 44.18 -24.63 9.31
C GLY A 138 43.83 -23.25 8.76
N LEU A 139 44.71 -22.28 9.07
CA LEU A 139 44.72 -20.91 8.54
C LEU A 139 43.57 -19.96 8.96
N VAL A 140 43.38 -19.78 10.27
CA VAL A 140 43.10 -18.44 10.84
C VAL A 140 44.05 -18.17 12.00
N ARG A 141 45.30 -17.80 11.69
CA ARG A 141 46.27 -17.29 12.67
C ARG A 141 46.49 -15.80 12.41
N LEU A 142 45.54 -14.97 12.83
CA LEU A 142 45.73 -13.53 12.85
C LEU A 142 46.84 -13.19 13.86
N SER A 143 47.86 -12.50 13.38
CA SER A 143 49.10 -12.23 14.11
C SER A 143 48.91 -11.14 15.16
N THR A 144 48.79 -11.52 16.42
CA THR A 144 48.99 -10.62 17.57
C THR A 144 50.49 -10.39 17.76
N SER A 145 51.00 -9.23 17.32
CA SER A 145 52.37 -8.79 17.63
C SER A 145 52.51 -8.44 19.11
N SER A 146 53.68 -8.71 19.69
CA SER A 146 53.91 -8.64 21.14
C SER A 146 54.38 -7.26 21.62
N CYS A 147 53.72 -6.81 22.70
CA CYS A 147 54.27 -6.13 23.88
C CYS A 147 53.51 -6.76 25.09
N ASP A 148 54.07 -7.02 26.27
CA ASP A 148 55.39 -6.68 26.83
C ASP A 148 56.09 -7.90 27.48
N ARG A 149 57.27 -7.67 28.09
CA ARG A 149 58.16 -8.70 28.68
C ARG A 149 58.20 -8.66 30.22
N HIS A 150 57.99 -9.84 30.83
CA HIS A 150 58.72 -10.37 32.00
C HIS A 150 58.64 -9.65 33.38
N PRO A 151 59.11 -10.27 34.49
CA PRO A 151 59.28 -11.72 34.78
C PRO A 151 58.76 -12.18 36.17
N SER A 152 58.70 -13.52 36.39
CA SER A 152 58.90 -14.24 37.69
C SER A 152 57.91 -13.99 38.86
N GLU A 153 57.62 -14.91 39.80
CA GLU A 153 58.03 -16.33 40.03
C GLU A 153 56.90 -17.16 40.76
N PRO A 154 57.07 -18.36 41.41
CA PRO A 154 56.06 -19.43 41.29
C PRO A 154 55.41 -19.99 42.59
N GLY A 155 54.41 -20.87 42.40
CA GLY A 155 53.84 -21.76 43.44
C GLY A 155 52.73 -21.15 44.30
N VAL A 156 51.96 -21.90 45.11
CA VAL A 156 51.88 -23.35 45.41
C VAL A 156 50.41 -23.70 45.77
N GLY A 157 49.95 -24.93 45.47
CA GLY A 157 48.85 -25.56 46.24
C GLY A 157 47.51 -25.80 45.52
N GLY A 158 46.94 -26.99 45.76
CA GLY A 158 45.51 -27.33 45.64
C GLY A 158 45.08 -28.04 46.95
N PRO A 159 44.14 -29.01 46.95
CA PRO A 159 43.15 -29.40 45.94
C PRO A 159 41.71 -29.41 46.55
N ASN A 160 40.89 -30.45 46.26
CA ASN A 160 39.56 -30.78 46.84
C ASN A 160 38.34 -30.04 46.20
N ASP A 161 37.15 -30.64 46.01
CA ASP A 161 36.78 -32.07 46.11
C ASP A 161 35.58 -32.48 45.21
N ARG A 162 35.17 -33.77 45.32
CA ARG A 162 33.99 -34.51 44.76
C ARG A 162 32.71 -33.66 44.55
N THR A 163 31.74 -34.01 43.69
CA THR A 163 31.18 -35.31 43.24
C THR A 163 30.74 -35.26 41.75
N SER A 164 30.59 -36.33 40.95
CA SER A 164 30.22 -37.75 41.14
C SER A 164 28.71 -38.07 41.21
N SER A 165 28.03 -38.09 40.06
CA SER A 165 27.05 -39.14 39.73
C SER A 165 26.70 -39.22 38.23
N ALA A 166 26.48 -40.46 37.76
CA ALA A 166 25.95 -40.90 36.46
C ALA A 166 25.12 -42.19 36.77
N PRO A 167 24.75 -43.12 35.84
CA PRO A 167 24.85 -43.20 34.38
C PRO A 167 23.53 -43.74 33.72
N VAL A 168 23.61 -44.47 32.59
CA VAL A 168 22.60 -45.43 32.03
C VAL A 168 21.38 -44.79 31.31
N LYS A 169 20.93 -45.19 30.10
CA LYS A 169 21.43 -46.07 29.00
C LYS A 169 20.80 -45.56 27.67
N VAL A 170 21.45 -45.65 26.49
CA VAL A 170 21.31 -46.71 25.44
C VAL A 170 19.82 -46.93 25.05
N ASP A 171 19.42 -46.71 23.79
CA ASP A 171 19.75 -47.62 22.67
C ASP A 171 20.12 -47.00 21.31
N SER A 172 20.71 -47.84 20.44
CA SER A 172 21.03 -47.50 19.04
C SER A 172 21.04 -48.74 18.13
N ILE A 173 20.43 -48.65 16.94
CA ILE A 173 20.41 -49.71 15.91
C ILE A 173 20.93 -49.13 14.57
N ALA A 174 21.63 -49.94 13.77
CA ALA A 174 22.53 -49.47 12.71
C ALA A 174 22.29 -50.07 11.31
N LEU A 175 22.71 -49.29 10.30
CA LEU A 175 23.33 -49.66 9.00
C LEU A 175 23.24 -51.11 8.47
N LYS A 176 22.97 -51.25 7.15
CA LYS A 176 23.85 -51.93 6.15
C LYS A 176 23.45 -51.58 4.68
N PRO A 177 24.28 -51.88 3.63
CA PRO A 177 24.34 -51.03 2.41
C PRO A 177 24.46 -51.76 1.03
N LYS A 178 24.74 -50.97 -0.04
CA LYS A 178 25.39 -51.34 -1.35
C LYS A 178 24.55 -52.12 -2.40
N PRO A 179 24.96 -52.26 -3.69
CA PRO A 179 25.78 -51.38 -4.58
C PRO A 179 25.30 -51.31 -6.08
N ASN A 180 26.13 -50.72 -6.97
CA ASN A 180 26.15 -50.79 -8.47
C ASN A 180 25.09 -49.95 -9.25
N GLY A 181 25.37 -49.39 -10.46
CA GLY A 181 26.64 -49.24 -11.19
C GLY A 181 26.54 -48.62 -12.63
N SER A 182 27.69 -48.30 -13.24
CA SER A 182 28.01 -48.13 -14.68
C SER A 182 27.39 -47.02 -15.59
N ALA A 183 28.16 -45.93 -15.77
CA ALA A 183 28.65 -45.33 -17.03
C ALA A 183 27.83 -45.17 -18.35
N THR A 184 27.88 -43.94 -18.90
CA THR A 184 28.13 -43.57 -20.33
C THR A 184 28.33 -42.04 -20.38
N ILE A 185 29.51 -41.47 -20.62
CA ILE A 185 30.26 -41.30 -21.89
C ILE A 185 29.40 -40.81 -23.06
N ALA A 186 29.49 -39.51 -23.33
CA ALA A 186 29.36 -38.89 -24.65
C ALA A 186 30.41 -37.77 -24.76
N LYS A 187 31.01 -37.58 -25.94
CA LYS A 187 32.25 -36.81 -26.12
C LYS A 187 32.24 -36.05 -27.45
N ALA A 188 32.22 -34.72 -27.41
CA ALA A 188 32.35 -33.86 -28.59
C ALA A 188 33.35 -32.73 -28.33
N ARG A 189 34.37 -32.62 -29.19
CA ARG A 189 35.29 -31.47 -29.28
C ARG A 189 34.79 -30.54 -30.38
N GLY A 190 35.08 -29.24 -30.29
CA GLY A 190 34.62 -28.25 -31.28
C GLY A 190 35.29 -26.88 -31.19
N LEU A 191 36.63 -26.83 -31.10
CA LEU A 191 37.42 -25.64 -31.45
C LEU A 191 37.87 -25.78 -32.91
N PRO A 192 37.96 -24.67 -33.66
CA PRO A 192 39.28 -24.05 -33.84
C PRO A 192 39.28 -22.53 -33.59
N ALA A 193 40.44 -21.90 -33.74
CA ALA A 193 40.68 -20.46 -33.62
C ALA A 193 41.46 -19.92 -34.83
N ASN A 194 41.45 -18.59 -35.06
CA ASN A 194 42.59 -17.71 -35.41
C ASN A 194 42.18 -16.39 -36.10
N GLY A 195 43.07 -15.38 -36.10
CA GLY A 195 42.86 -14.00 -36.58
C GLY A 195 42.78 -13.01 -35.40
N ALA A 196 43.77 -12.17 -35.03
CA ALA A 196 44.84 -11.47 -35.78
C ALA A 196 44.30 -10.33 -36.70
N GLU A 197 44.83 -9.10 -36.72
CA GLU A 197 45.87 -8.43 -35.91
C GLU A 197 45.83 -6.89 -36.12
N ASN A 198 46.75 -6.12 -35.51
CA ASN A 198 47.01 -4.66 -35.68
C ASN A 198 45.94 -3.66 -35.17
N GLY A 199 46.29 -2.43 -34.75
CA GLY A 199 47.63 -1.86 -34.47
C GLY A 199 47.66 -0.31 -34.45
N ASN A 200 48.55 0.29 -33.63
CA ASN A 200 48.95 1.72 -33.62
C ASN A 200 47.88 2.79 -33.23
N SER A 201 48.22 3.99 -32.69
CA SER A 201 49.47 4.47 -32.07
C SER A 201 49.30 5.76 -31.22
N VAL A 202 49.84 5.73 -30.00
CA VAL A 202 50.69 6.73 -29.30
C VAL A 202 50.79 8.18 -29.82
N THR A 203 50.53 9.18 -28.95
CA THR A 203 51.40 10.38 -28.66
C THR A 203 50.82 11.20 -27.47
N LYS A 204 51.58 11.48 -26.40
CA LYS A 204 52.35 12.72 -26.05
C LYS A 204 51.51 13.97 -25.62
N ARG A 205 51.93 14.82 -24.64
CA ARG A 205 52.98 14.75 -23.59
C ARG A 205 52.97 16.00 -22.64
N GLU A 206 54.08 16.17 -21.89
CA GLU A 206 54.58 17.33 -21.11
C GLU A 206 53.92 17.59 -19.72
N HIS A 207 54.67 18.23 -18.81
CA HIS A 207 54.47 18.13 -17.33
C HIS A 207 55.33 19.15 -16.55
N CYS A 208 54.77 19.77 -15.48
CA CYS A 208 55.43 20.35 -14.27
C CYS A 208 54.35 20.51 -13.15
N THR A 209 54.53 20.38 -11.82
CA THR A 209 55.66 20.29 -10.85
C THR A 209 55.96 21.59 -10.07
N GLU A 210 55.75 21.60 -8.74
CA GLU A 210 56.55 22.31 -7.69
C GLU A 210 56.03 22.11 -6.23
N GLN A 211 56.90 22.26 -5.21
CA GLN A 211 56.72 22.10 -3.74
C GLN A 211 57.99 22.58 -2.95
N PRO A 212 58.07 22.61 -1.58
CA PRO A 212 56.95 22.70 -0.59
C PRO A 212 56.85 23.72 0.60
N PRO A 213 57.86 24.12 1.43
CA PRO A 213 57.70 24.09 2.92
C PRO A 213 57.69 25.51 3.59
N THR A 214 57.79 25.80 4.91
CA THR A 214 58.41 25.19 6.13
C THR A 214 57.84 25.76 7.47
N THR A 215 57.78 24.94 8.56
CA THR A 215 57.85 25.32 10.03
C THR A 215 56.81 26.30 10.65
N SER A 216 56.52 26.33 11.98
CA SER A 216 57.21 25.81 13.18
C SER A 216 56.27 25.32 14.32
N GLU A 217 56.90 24.75 15.36
CA GLU A 217 56.49 24.33 16.73
C GLU A 217 55.49 25.27 17.48
N ARG A 218 54.75 24.86 18.53
CA ARG A 218 55.23 24.26 19.82
C ARG A 218 54.14 23.50 20.65
N THR A 219 54.58 22.89 21.76
CA THR A 219 53.89 21.97 22.69
C THR A 219 53.06 22.63 23.81
N GLU A 220 52.00 21.94 24.27
CA GLU A 220 51.73 21.68 25.71
C GLU A 220 50.72 20.51 25.87
N ALA A 221 50.43 20.04 27.10
CA ALA A 221 50.00 18.66 27.35
C ALA A 221 48.88 18.44 28.40
N GLU A 222 48.29 17.24 28.30
CA GLU A 222 47.57 16.47 29.34
C GLU A 222 46.22 16.92 29.93
N ASN A 223 45.29 15.94 29.95
CA ASN A 223 44.21 15.73 30.94
C ASN A 223 42.99 16.72 30.96
N CYS A 224 41.73 16.29 31.10
CA CYS A 224 41.19 14.92 31.19
C CYS A 224 39.67 14.83 30.91
N VAL A 225 39.19 13.63 30.56
CA VAL A 225 37.79 13.13 30.64
C VAL A 225 36.71 13.82 29.75
N GLY A 226 35.81 13.01 29.17
CA GLY A 226 34.45 13.48 28.82
C GLY A 226 34.00 13.37 27.35
N GLY A 227 34.78 12.78 26.44
CA GLY A 227 34.37 12.61 25.04
C GLY A 227 33.38 11.46 24.82
N GLU A 228 32.08 11.76 24.68
CA GLU A 228 31.13 10.79 24.12
C GLU A 228 31.53 10.44 22.68
N ALA A 229 31.52 9.15 22.34
CA ALA A 229 31.80 8.71 20.98
C ALA A 229 30.58 8.99 20.10
N GLU A 230 30.58 10.12 19.38
CA GLU A 230 29.55 10.47 18.39
C GLU A 230 29.41 9.34 17.35
N GLY A 231 28.38 8.51 17.54
CA GLY A 231 28.02 7.48 16.59
C GLY A 231 27.40 8.11 15.36
N ILE A 232 28.15 8.17 14.25
CA ILE A 232 27.64 8.50 12.91
C ILE A 232 26.28 7.80 12.75
N PRO A 233 25.17 8.53 12.50
CA PRO A 233 23.85 7.93 12.55
C PRO A 233 23.76 6.73 11.62
N LEU A 234 23.30 5.59 12.15
CA LEU A 234 23.20 4.35 11.38
C LEU A 234 22.32 4.51 10.13
N GLU A 235 21.39 5.46 10.16
CA GLU A 235 20.59 5.89 9.01
C GLU A 235 21.44 6.47 7.87
N GLU A 236 22.49 7.26 8.14
CA GLU A 236 23.38 7.80 7.10
C GLU A 236 24.21 6.70 6.44
N ILE A 237 24.68 5.74 7.24
CA ILE A 237 25.39 4.54 6.74
C ILE A 237 24.45 3.71 5.85
N ILE A 238 23.18 3.53 6.24
CA ILE A 238 22.16 2.84 5.44
C ILE A 238 21.81 3.64 4.17
N ILE A 239 21.70 4.96 4.24
CA ILE A 239 21.47 5.84 3.08
C ILE A 239 22.63 5.72 2.09
N ALA A 240 23.88 5.73 2.57
CA ALA A 240 25.06 5.62 1.72
C ALA A 240 25.19 4.21 1.09
N LEU A 241 24.91 3.14 1.85
CA LEU A 241 24.85 1.77 1.33
C LEU A 241 23.76 1.55 0.28
N ASN A 242 22.65 2.31 0.33
CA ASN A 242 21.59 2.25 -0.68
C ASN A 242 21.86 3.17 -1.91
N ASN A 243 22.86 4.06 -1.85
CA ASN A 243 23.17 5.01 -2.92
C ASN A 243 24.36 4.60 -3.80
N HIS A 244 25.14 3.58 -3.43
CA HIS A 244 26.36 3.18 -4.14
C HIS A 244 26.54 1.66 -4.26
N ASP A 245 26.79 1.17 -5.48
CA ASP A 245 27.40 -0.16 -5.75
C ASP A 245 28.91 -0.20 -5.38
N GLY A 246 29.37 0.71 -4.51
CA GLY A 246 30.78 0.96 -4.20
C GLY A 246 31.07 0.84 -2.72
N TYR A 247 32.25 0.32 -2.40
CA TYR A 247 32.72 0.06 -1.03
C TYR A 247 32.78 1.35 -0.19
N LEU A 248 31.79 1.57 0.68
CA LEU A 248 31.98 2.48 1.81
C LEU A 248 33.05 1.91 2.75
N GLN A 249 33.98 2.77 3.16
CA GLN A 249 34.89 2.46 4.27
C GLN A 249 34.15 2.63 5.61
N LEU A 250 33.29 1.67 5.95
CA LEU A 250 32.74 1.56 7.30
C LEU A 250 33.88 1.29 8.30
N GLY A 251 33.82 1.93 9.46
CA GLY A 251 34.75 1.65 10.57
C GLY A 251 34.78 0.15 10.91
N PRO A 252 35.96 -0.46 11.20
CA PRO A 252 36.10 -1.92 11.28
C PRO A 252 35.15 -2.62 12.26
N LYS A 253 34.82 -1.96 13.38
CA LYS A 253 33.85 -2.45 14.38
C LYS A 253 32.44 -2.55 13.79
N THR A 254 31.98 -1.51 13.09
CA THR A 254 30.65 -1.43 12.45
C THR A 254 30.54 -2.44 11.30
N ALA A 255 31.56 -2.54 10.45
CA ALA A 255 31.62 -3.55 9.40
C ALA A 255 31.52 -4.98 9.96
N SER A 256 32.28 -5.27 11.02
CA SER A 256 32.26 -6.58 11.70
C SER A 256 30.89 -6.90 12.32
N GLY A 257 30.23 -5.93 12.95
CA GLY A 257 28.89 -6.08 13.51
C GLY A 257 27.83 -6.38 12.45
N LEU A 258 27.84 -5.64 11.34
CA LEU A 258 26.93 -5.86 10.21
C LEU A 258 27.17 -7.24 9.54
N ILE A 259 28.43 -7.66 9.39
CA ILE A 259 28.77 -9.00 8.87
C ILE A 259 28.28 -10.11 9.81
N ARG A 260 28.30 -9.89 11.13
CA ARG A 260 27.76 -10.86 12.11
C ARG A 260 26.25 -11.02 11.94
N LEU A 261 25.51 -9.92 11.93
CA LEU A 261 24.04 -9.91 11.77
C LEU A 261 23.60 -10.51 10.42
N ALA A 262 24.30 -10.15 9.34
CA ALA A 262 24.10 -10.69 8.00
C ALA A 262 24.44 -12.20 7.88
N ARG A 263 25.27 -12.74 8.80
CA ARG A 263 25.56 -14.18 8.94
C ARG A 263 24.56 -14.90 9.84
N GLU A 264 24.01 -14.23 10.85
CA GLU A 264 23.01 -14.77 11.77
C GLU A 264 21.66 -15.00 11.08
N GLN A 265 21.30 -14.15 10.11
CA GLN A 265 20.07 -14.17 9.32
C GLN A 265 19.63 -15.54 8.74
N GLU A 266 18.32 -15.81 8.81
CA GLU A 266 17.69 -17.06 8.33
C GLU A 266 17.24 -17.04 6.86
N TYR A 267 16.95 -15.86 6.27
CA TYR A 267 16.29 -15.74 4.97
C TYR A 267 17.07 -14.81 4.02
N THR A 268 17.19 -15.20 2.74
CA THR A 268 17.58 -14.26 1.68
C THR A 268 16.34 -13.76 0.94
N TYR A 269 16.30 -12.45 0.71
CA TYR A 269 15.26 -11.73 -0.03
C TYR A 269 15.75 -11.41 -1.44
N TYR A 270 14.92 -11.63 -2.44
CA TYR A 270 15.30 -11.47 -3.85
C TYR A 270 14.11 -11.03 -4.70
N TRP A 271 14.40 -10.34 -5.81
CA TRP A 271 13.41 -10.04 -6.84
C TRP A 271 13.05 -11.30 -7.62
N GLN A 272 11.83 -11.80 -7.45
CA GLN A 272 11.23 -12.84 -8.28
C GLN A 272 10.53 -12.19 -9.50
N PRO A 273 11.07 -12.33 -10.72
CA PRO A 273 10.36 -11.96 -11.94
C PRO A 273 9.24 -12.97 -12.25
N TYR A 274 8.48 -12.74 -13.31
CA TYR A 274 7.50 -13.71 -13.80
C TYR A 274 8.13 -15.12 -13.99
N PRO A 275 7.63 -16.17 -13.28
CA PRO A 275 8.26 -17.48 -13.27
C PRO A 275 7.78 -18.31 -14.48
N ALA A 276 8.22 -17.92 -15.68
CA ALA A 276 7.77 -18.48 -16.95
C ALA A 276 7.84 -20.01 -17.01
N ASP A 277 8.97 -20.58 -16.61
CA ASP A 277 9.30 -22.02 -16.73
C ASP A 277 8.79 -22.87 -15.56
N ALA A 278 8.10 -22.27 -14.60
CA ALA A 278 7.61 -22.97 -13.40
C ALA A 278 6.29 -23.73 -13.66
N SER A 279 5.75 -24.34 -12.60
CA SER A 279 4.42 -24.96 -12.65
C SER A 279 3.32 -23.92 -12.94
N PHE A 280 2.17 -24.38 -13.47
CA PHE A 280 1.00 -23.51 -13.63
C PHE A 280 0.58 -22.87 -12.30
N TRP A 281 0.56 -23.64 -11.20
CA TRP A 281 0.24 -23.13 -9.87
C TRP A 281 1.19 -22.03 -9.38
N THR A 282 2.48 -22.13 -9.71
CA THR A 282 3.47 -21.08 -9.38
C THR A 282 3.20 -19.78 -10.15
N ARG A 283 2.79 -19.87 -11.42
CA ARG A 283 2.38 -18.70 -12.22
C ARG A 283 1.02 -18.16 -11.80
N LEU A 284 0.10 -19.02 -11.36
CA LEU A 284 -1.22 -18.66 -10.85
C LEU A 284 -1.11 -17.87 -9.53
N ASP A 285 -0.26 -18.31 -8.60
CA ASP A 285 0.00 -17.57 -7.36
C ASP A 285 0.61 -16.19 -7.63
N TRP A 286 1.61 -16.13 -8.51
CA TRP A 286 2.26 -14.88 -8.92
C TRP A 286 1.26 -13.91 -9.59
N ALA A 287 0.37 -14.44 -10.43
CA ALA A 287 -0.68 -13.68 -11.10
C ALA A 287 -1.77 -13.20 -10.13
N PHE A 288 -2.23 -14.05 -9.22
CA PHE A 288 -3.23 -13.71 -8.21
C PHE A 288 -2.73 -12.60 -7.26
N ASP A 289 -1.43 -12.66 -6.92
CA ASP A 289 -0.76 -11.69 -6.06
C ASP A 289 -0.68 -10.30 -6.68
N ILE A 290 -0.28 -10.18 -7.96
CA ILE A 290 -0.25 -8.86 -8.63
C ILE A 290 -1.67 -8.33 -8.90
N VAL A 291 -2.63 -9.21 -9.22
CA VAL A 291 -4.04 -8.83 -9.42
C VAL A 291 -4.66 -8.34 -8.11
N SER A 292 -4.39 -8.99 -6.98
CA SER A 292 -4.99 -8.62 -5.68
C SER A 292 -4.32 -7.43 -4.98
N SER A 293 -3.11 -7.04 -5.41
CA SER A 293 -2.30 -6.03 -4.73
C SER A 293 -2.55 -4.60 -5.24
N PHE A 294 -3.66 -3.96 -4.84
CA PHE A 294 -3.97 -2.56 -5.23
C PHE A 294 -2.80 -1.56 -5.04
N ARG A 295 -2.08 -1.69 -3.93
CA ARG A 295 -0.90 -0.87 -3.57
C ARG A 295 0.42 -1.41 -4.12
N LEU A 296 0.42 -2.59 -4.74
CA LEU A 296 1.62 -3.31 -5.19
C LEU A 296 2.72 -3.40 -4.10
N THR A 297 2.33 -3.64 -2.84
CA THR A 297 3.28 -3.74 -1.72
C THR A 297 4.13 -5.00 -1.84
N GLY A 298 5.45 -4.83 -1.83
CA GLY A 298 6.41 -5.89 -2.13
C GLY A 298 6.82 -6.00 -3.61
N TRP A 299 6.25 -5.18 -4.50
CA TRP A 299 6.59 -5.17 -5.92
C TRP A 299 7.47 -3.98 -6.31
N ASN A 300 8.27 -4.14 -7.37
CA ASN A 300 9.10 -3.07 -7.95
C ASN A 300 8.28 -1.91 -8.56
N TRP A 301 6.96 -2.05 -8.64
CA TRP A 301 6.02 -1.03 -9.11
C TRP A 301 5.27 -0.30 -7.98
N ALA A 302 5.59 -0.59 -6.71
CA ALA A 302 5.01 0.07 -5.54
C ALA A 302 5.06 1.61 -5.68
N PRO A 303 3.99 2.33 -5.31
CA PRO A 303 3.97 3.78 -5.45
C PRO A 303 4.95 4.44 -4.46
N SER A 304 5.75 5.40 -4.95
CA SER A 304 6.80 6.13 -4.22
C SER A 304 6.31 7.06 -3.09
N CYS A 305 5.05 6.91 -2.66
CA CYS A 305 4.55 7.43 -1.39
C CYS A 305 4.69 6.43 -0.24
N LEU A 306 4.86 5.14 -0.52
CA LEU A 306 5.13 4.10 0.47
C LEU A 306 6.64 3.98 0.76
N PRO A 307 7.05 3.33 1.87
CA PRO A 307 8.45 2.95 2.08
C PRO A 307 8.92 2.02 0.93
N PRO A 308 10.19 2.12 0.48
CA PRO A 308 10.68 1.38 -0.69
C PRO A 308 10.61 -0.14 -0.47
N TYR A 309 10.29 -0.88 -1.52
CA TYR A 309 10.10 -2.34 -1.47
C TYR A 309 11.29 -3.13 -2.05
N GLU A 310 12.49 -2.56 -1.98
CA GLU A 310 13.72 -3.22 -2.41
C GLU A 310 14.16 -4.31 -1.40
N PRO A 311 14.75 -5.43 -1.87
CA PRO A 311 15.45 -6.39 -1.02
C PRO A 311 16.58 -5.69 -0.26
N PRO A 312 16.88 -6.05 1.01
CA PRO A 312 17.95 -5.41 1.78
C PRO A 312 19.32 -5.49 1.09
N PRO A 313 20.19 -4.48 1.31
CA PRO A 313 21.54 -4.45 0.74
C PRO A 313 22.40 -5.63 1.22
N LYS A 314 23.52 -5.85 0.50
CA LYS A 314 24.46 -6.96 0.74
C LYS A 314 25.82 -6.43 1.15
N ILE A 315 26.51 -7.19 1.98
CA ILE A 315 27.91 -6.95 2.37
C ILE A 315 28.67 -8.24 2.03
N GLY A 316 29.42 -8.18 0.92
CA GLY A 316 30.01 -9.36 0.31
C GLY A 316 28.95 -10.39 -0.11
N THR A 317 29.07 -11.62 0.38
CA THR A 317 28.12 -12.71 0.10
C THR A 317 26.89 -12.72 0.99
N CYS A 318 26.90 -11.98 2.12
CA CYS A 318 25.79 -11.94 3.07
C CYS A 318 24.81 -10.79 2.74
N GLN A 319 23.53 -10.98 3.06
CA GLN A 319 22.50 -9.94 2.96
C GLN A 319 22.15 -9.42 4.36
N LEU A 320 21.80 -8.13 4.48
CA LEU A 320 21.38 -7.57 5.76
C LEU A 320 19.93 -7.92 6.13
N PRO A 321 19.57 -7.86 7.43
CA PRO A 321 18.21 -8.10 7.89
C PRO A 321 17.22 -7.08 7.33
N LEU A 322 15.94 -7.45 7.30
CA LEU A 322 14.87 -6.61 6.75
C LEU A 322 14.69 -5.28 7.51
N GLU A 323 15.18 -5.23 8.76
CA GLU A 323 15.23 -4.08 9.68
C GLU A 323 16.17 -2.94 9.22
N TYR A 324 17.12 -3.24 8.33
CA TYR A 324 18.06 -2.25 7.77
C TYR A 324 17.51 -1.58 6.50
N GLY A 325 16.25 -1.83 6.15
CA GLY A 325 15.55 -1.13 5.08
C GLY A 325 14.94 0.20 5.56
N LEU A 326 14.62 1.10 4.63
CA LEU A 326 13.87 2.31 4.99
C LEU A 326 12.41 1.94 5.32
N HIS A 327 11.96 2.12 6.57
CA HIS A 327 10.60 1.79 7.01
C HIS A 327 9.60 2.96 7.04
N ARG A 328 10.08 4.18 6.77
CA ARG A 328 9.28 5.42 6.72
C ARG A 328 9.48 6.14 5.39
N SER A 329 8.41 6.56 4.73
CA SER A 329 8.49 7.33 3.48
C SER A 329 8.60 8.84 3.72
N LYS A 330 9.02 9.59 2.69
CA LYS A 330 9.09 11.07 2.72
C LYS A 330 7.71 11.75 2.84
N GLN A 331 6.63 10.98 2.66
CA GLN A 331 5.24 11.39 2.82
C GLN A 331 4.67 10.96 4.18
N GLY A 332 5.45 10.29 5.02
CA GLY A 332 5.04 9.80 6.35
C GLY A 332 4.20 8.52 6.32
N TYR A 333 4.37 7.67 5.31
CA TYR A 333 3.87 6.30 5.38
C TYR A 333 4.85 5.43 6.16
N GLU A 334 4.36 4.60 7.07
CA GLU A 334 5.17 3.81 7.98
C GLU A 334 4.77 2.33 7.94
N ARG A 335 5.74 1.42 8.12
CA ARG A 335 5.52 -0.02 8.24
C ARG A 335 6.28 -0.59 9.44
N THR A 336 5.63 -1.46 10.21
CA THR A 336 6.27 -2.24 11.27
C THR A 336 6.76 -3.59 10.70
N LEU A 337 7.70 -4.24 11.42
CA LEU A 337 8.16 -5.58 11.10
C LEU A 337 7.65 -6.65 12.07
N SER A 338 7.58 -6.33 13.36
CA SER A 338 6.97 -7.21 14.36
C SER A 338 5.46 -7.34 14.15
N ARG A 339 4.97 -8.59 14.03
CA ARG A 339 3.54 -8.90 13.90
C ARG A 339 2.75 -8.54 15.15
N SER A 340 3.28 -8.76 16.35
CA SER A 340 2.61 -8.37 17.60
C SER A 340 2.48 -6.85 17.71
N ARG A 341 3.54 -6.10 17.36
CA ARG A 341 3.49 -4.63 17.32
C ARG A 341 2.49 -4.11 16.28
N LEU A 342 2.39 -4.75 15.10
CA LEU A 342 1.37 -4.41 14.10
C LEU A 342 -0.03 -4.68 14.64
N ILE A 343 -0.32 -5.88 15.14
CA ILE A 343 -1.66 -6.22 15.65
C ILE A 343 -2.05 -5.26 16.77
N PHE A 344 -1.17 -5.02 17.75
CA PHE A 344 -1.43 -4.10 18.85
C PHE A 344 -1.73 -2.67 18.36
N SER A 345 -0.88 -2.08 17.50
CA SER A 345 -1.11 -0.72 17.03
C SER A 345 -2.40 -0.62 16.20
N ARG A 346 -2.63 -1.58 15.30
CA ARG A 346 -3.82 -1.60 14.43
C ARG A 346 -5.10 -1.81 15.22
N TRP A 347 -5.07 -2.62 16.29
CA TRP A 347 -6.24 -2.88 17.13
C TRP A 347 -6.59 -1.66 18.00
N PHE A 348 -5.64 -1.18 18.80
CA PHE A 348 -5.90 -0.17 19.82
C PHE A 348 -5.81 1.28 19.33
N LEU A 349 -5.00 1.59 18.31
CA LEU A 349 -4.81 2.97 17.82
C LEU A 349 -5.61 3.27 16.55
N ASN A 350 -6.09 2.25 15.82
CA ASN A 350 -6.88 2.43 14.60
C ASN A 350 -8.27 1.81 14.71
N PHE A 351 -8.38 0.49 14.87
CA PHE A 351 -9.63 -0.27 14.72
C PHE A 351 -10.66 0.06 15.81
N ILE A 352 -10.30 -0.03 17.10
CA ILE A 352 -11.21 0.32 18.21
C ILE A 352 -11.63 1.81 18.17
N PRO A 353 -10.72 2.80 18.03
CA PRO A 353 -11.14 4.20 17.90
C PRO A 353 -12.04 4.45 16.68
N SER A 354 -11.74 3.83 15.53
CA SER A 354 -12.57 3.96 14.34
C SER A 354 -13.96 3.36 14.53
N TYR A 355 -14.08 2.21 15.19
CA TYR A 355 -15.38 1.60 15.54
C TYR A 355 -16.23 2.57 16.35
N ILE A 356 -15.67 3.15 17.42
CA ILE A 356 -16.39 4.03 18.35
C ILE A 356 -16.83 5.32 17.65
N ILE A 357 -15.94 5.96 16.88
CA ILE A 357 -16.25 7.20 16.17
C ILE A 357 -17.25 6.95 15.03
N LEU A 358 -17.12 5.83 14.31
CA LEU A 358 -18.03 5.45 13.22
C LEU A 358 -19.43 5.14 13.75
N ASP A 359 -19.53 4.43 14.88
CA ASP A 359 -20.79 4.19 15.58
C ASP A 359 -21.44 5.49 16.05
N PHE A 360 -20.67 6.43 16.60
CA PHE A 360 -21.19 7.74 16.99
C PHE A 360 -21.67 8.55 15.78
N CYS A 361 -20.87 8.65 14.72
CA CYS A 361 -21.24 9.35 13.48
C CYS A 361 -22.52 8.77 12.88
N ALA A 362 -22.59 7.45 12.66
CA ALA A 362 -23.79 6.79 12.13
C ALA A 362 -25.01 6.86 13.08
N THR A 363 -24.82 7.17 14.36
CA THR A 363 -25.94 7.40 15.31
C THR A 363 -26.48 8.82 15.23
N ILE A 364 -25.61 9.81 15.09
CA ILE A 364 -25.99 11.23 15.05
C ILE A 364 -26.46 11.64 13.66
N MET A 365 -25.80 11.16 12.59
CA MET A 365 -26.16 11.48 11.20
C MET A 365 -27.58 10.98 10.87
N THR A 366 -27.98 9.79 11.31
CA THR A 366 -29.37 9.29 11.16
C THR A 366 -30.38 9.96 12.11
N THR A 367 -30.07 11.14 12.67
CA THR A 367 -31.08 12.03 13.29
C THR A 367 -31.41 13.25 12.44
N ASP A 368 -30.63 13.54 11.40
CA ASP A 368 -30.84 14.66 10.48
C ASP A 368 -31.39 14.12 9.14
N PRO A 369 -32.61 14.50 8.71
CA PRO A 369 -33.25 13.98 7.49
C PRO A 369 -32.37 14.09 6.22
N TYR A 370 -31.46 15.06 6.14
CA TYR A 370 -30.51 15.22 5.04
C TYR A 370 -29.66 13.96 4.78
N PHE A 371 -29.24 13.26 5.83
CA PHE A 371 -28.48 12.01 5.68
C PHE A 371 -29.38 10.79 5.39
N ILE A 372 -30.69 10.90 5.58
CA ILE A 372 -31.65 9.82 5.35
C ILE A 372 -32.16 9.81 3.91
N VAL A 373 -32.39 10.99 3.30
CA VAL A 373 -33.03 11.11 1.99
C VAL A 373 -32.30 11.98 0.95
N GLY A 374 -31.21 12.66 1.32
CA GLY A 374 -30.56 13.69 0.50
C GLY A 374 -31.07 15.11 0.80
N PRO A 375 -30.67 16.13 0.01
CA PRO A 375 -31.06 17.52 0.25
C PRO A 375 -32.47 17.89 -0.23
N GLU A 376 -33.04 17.17 -1.21
CA GLU A 376 -34.39 17.44 -1.74
C GLU A 376 -35.49 16.88 -0.81
N HIS A 377 -35.75 17.54 0.32
CA HIS A 377 -36.83 17.14 1.25
C HIS A 377 -37.54 18.30 1.94
N ASP A 378 -38.81 18.08 2.30
CA ASP A 378 -39.62 19.00 3.12
C ASP A 378 -39.69 18.60 4.61
N TYR A 379 -38.95 17.57 5.04
CA TYR A 379 -38.92 17.15 6.44
C TYR A 379 -38.37 18.25 7.37
N PRO A 380 -39.02 18.54 8.51
CA PRO A 380 -38.60 19.58 9.43
C PRO A 380 -37.28 19.23 10.12
N LEU A 381 -36.42 20.23 10.33
CA LEU A 381 -35.16 20.05 11.05
C LEU A 381 -35.42 19.59 12.50
N PRO A 382 -34.59 18.68 13.04
CA PRO A 382 -34.59 18.32 14.45
C PRO A 382 -34.43 19.55 15.34
N ALA A 383 -35.06 19.57 16.53
CA ALA A 383 -35.04 20.73 17.43
C ALA A 383 -33.63 21.21 17.85
N HIS A 384 -32.61 20.34 17.77
CA HIS A 384 -31.21 20.68 18.06
C HIS A 384 -30.43 21.24 16.84
N LEU A 385 -31.00 21.15 15.63
CA LEU A 385 -30.44 21.69 14.38
C LEU A 385 -31.23 22.90 13.86
N ALA A 386 -32.54 22.96 14.13
CA ALA A 386 -33.42 24.06 13.76
C ALA A 386 -32.92 25.49 14.14
N PRO A 387 -32.25 25.73 15.28
CA PRO A 387 -31.73 27.08 15.60
C PRO A 387 -30.38 27.39 14.95
N LEU A 388 -29.76 26.48 14.17
CA LEU A 388 -28.47 26.71 13.56
C LEU A 388 -28.59 27.57 12.29
N HIS A 389 -27.77 28.61 12.19
CA HIS A 389 -27.61 29.37 10.94
C HIS A 389 -27.17 28.44 9.79
N PRO A 390 -27.69 28.56 8.55
CA PRO A 390 -27.45 27.59 7.47
C PRO A 390 -25.98 27.28 7.17
N VAL A 391 -25.09 28.27 7.33
CA VAL A 391 -23.62 28.09 7.22
C VAL A 391 -23.07 27.12 8.27
N LEU A 392 -23.56 27.19 9.52
CA LEU A 392 -23.14 26.30 10.59
C LEU A 392 -23.73 24.89 10.42
N LEU A 393 -24.97 24.79 9.96
CA LEU A 393 -25.61 23.51 9.63
C LEU A 393 -24.87 22.80 8.47
N SER A 394 -24.56 23.53 7.40
CA SER A 394 -23.74 23.04 6.28
C SER A 394 -22.37 22.57 6.78
N LEU A 395 -21.66 23.39 7.54
CA LEU A 395 -20.35 23.02 8.08
C LEU A 395 -20.42 21.78 8.99
N GLN A 396 -21.41 21.70 9.89
CA GLN A 396 -21.63 20.54 10.75
C GLN A 396 -21.86 19.26 9.93
N ARG A 397 -22.76 19.31 8.93
CA ARG A 397 -23.02 18.18 8.03
C ARG A 397 -21.75 17.74 7.29
N THR A 398 -21.00 18.69 6.73
CA THR A 398 -19.73 18.41 6.04
C THR A 398 -18.69 17.79 6.97
N MET A 399 -18.55 18.28 8.21
CA MET A 399 -17.59 17.72 9.18
C MET A 399 -17.97 16.31 9.63
N PHE A 400 -19.24 16.04 9.95
CA PHE A 400 -19.69 14.70 10.31
C PHE A 400 -19.51 13.70 9.16
N ALA A 401 -19.88 14.09 7.94
CA ALA A 401 -19.70 13.26 6.76
C ALA A 401 -18.21 12.97 6.46
N PHE A 402 -17.35 13.99 6.53
CA PHE A 402 -15.92 13.83 6.31
C PHE A 402 -15.28 12.91 7.35
N VAL A 403 -15.59 13.10 8.64
CA VAL A 403 -15.11 12.21 9.72
C VAL A 403 -15.64 10.80 9.50
N GLY A 404 -16.93 10.64 9.23
CA GLY A 404 -17.59 9.35 8.98
C GLY A 404 -16.93 8.55 7.85
N ILE A 405 -16.72 9.17 6.68
CA ILE A 405 -16.01 8.55 5.55
C ILE A 405 -14.58 8.18 5.95
N TYR A 406 -13.86 9.07 6.63
CA TYR A 406 -12.47 8.84 7.04
C TYR A 406 -12.35 7.64 7.99
N VAL A 407 -13.20 7.57 9.03
CA VAL A 407 -13.15 6.46 10.00
C VAL A 407 -13.76 5.17 9.44
N ALA A 408 -14.70 5.22 8.49
CA ALA A 408 -15.15 4.03 7.76
C ALA A 408 -14.01 3.41 6.94
N LEU A 409 -13.20 4.25 6.27
CA LEU A 409 -12.01 3.79 5.55
C LEU A 409 -10.96 3.22 6.52
N GLU A 410 -10.58 3.94 7.58
CA GLU A 410 -9.66 3.41 8.59
C GLU A 410 -10.20 2.09 9.18
N TYR A 411 -11.47 1.99 9.55
CA TYR A 411 -12.07 0.77 10.08
C TYR A 411 -11.91 -0.43 9.13
N VAL A 412 -12.39 -0.32 7.88
CA VAL A 412 -12.37 -1.42 6.90
C VAL A 412 -10.95 -1.84 6.52
N TRP A 413 -10.04 -0.88 6.27
CA TRP A 413 -8.68 -1.21 5.84
C TRP A 413 -7.79 -1.72 6.97
N ASN A 414 -7.97 -1.25 8.21
CA ASN A 414 -7.27 -1.84 9.35
C ASN A 414 -7.83 -3.23 9.67
N ALA A 415 -9.15 -3.47 9.54
CA ALA A 415 -9.73 -4.81 9.62
C ALA A 415 -9.12 -5.77 8.60
N GLY A 416 -9.01 -5.37 7.32
CA GLY A 416 -8.34 -6.16 6.29
C GLY A 416 -6.86 -6.45 6.61
N ALA A 417 -6.12 -5.45 7.09
CA ALA A 417 -4.72 -5.64 7.51
C ALA A 417 -4.58 -6.58 8.73
N LEU A 418 -5.52 -6.55 9.67
CA LEU A 418 -5.57 -7.44 10.82
C LEU A 418 -5.89 -8.88 10.39
N LEU A 419 -6.88 -9.09 9.52
CA LEU A 419 -7.21 -10.41 8.97
C LEU A 419 -6.02 -11.03 8.21
N LEU A 420 -5.34 -10.24 7.37
CA LEU A 420 -4.13 -10.66 6.67
C LEU A 420 -2.98 -11.00 7.63
N ALA A 421 -2.81 -10.23 8.71
CA ALA A 421 -1.73 -10.45 9.68
C ALA A 421 -1.98 -11.66 10.61
N LEU A 422 -3.24 -11.97 10.91
CA LEU A 422 -3.66 -13.05 11.82
C LEU A 422 -3.83 -14.40 11.09
N TYR A 423 -4.70 -14.46 10.08
CA TYR A 423 -5.18 -15.73 9.51
C TYR A 423 -4.45 -16.13 8.23
N CYS A 424 -4.10 -15.16 7.39
CA CYS A 424 -3.43 -15.43 6.11
C CYS A 424 -1.92 -15.81 6.15
N PRO A 425 -1.14 -15.75 7.27
CA PRO A 425 0.28 -16.15 7.24
C PRO A 425 0.55 -17.58 6.78
N LEU A 426 -0.38 -18.52 7.03
CA LEU A 426 -0.26 -19.91 6.61
C LEU A 426 -0.46 -20.11 5.10
N ILE A 427 -1.24 -19.23 4.46
CA ILE A 427 -1.65 -19.35 3.05
C ILE A 427 -0.76 -18.46 2.16
N LEU A 428 -0.56 -17.21 2.56
CA LEU A 428 0.14 -16.19 1.76
C LEU A 428 1.64 -16.09 2.10
N GLY A 429 2.09 -16.75 3.17
CA GLY A 429 3.50 -16.84 3.55
C GLY A 429 4.12 -15.48 3.86
N PHE A 430 5.10 -15.05 3.05
CA PHE A 430 5.77 -13.77 3.24
C PHE A 430 4.89 -12.56 2.91
N ARG A 431 3.91 -12.69 2.00
CA ARG A 431 3.01 -11.58 1.62
C ARG A 431 2.11 -11.12 2.78
N ALA A 432 1.85 -12.00 3.75
CA ALA A 432 1.18 -11.71 5.03
C ALA A 432 2.16 -11.29 6.15
N HIS A 433 3.37 -10.85 5.80
CA HIS A 433 4.33 -10.25 6.72
C HIS A 433 4.04 -8.74 6.90
N PRO A 434 4.15 -8.17 8.12
CA PRO A 434 3.90 -6.75 8.40
C PRO A 434 4.56 -5.73 7.46
N TRP A 435 5.69 -6.10 6.85
CA TRP A 435 6.39 -5.31 5.81
C TRP A 435 5.49 -4.95 4.61
N HIS A 436 4.55 -5.81 4.21
CA HIS A 436 3.58 -5.57 3.15
C HIS A 436 2.36 -4.72 3.59
N LEU A 437 2.25 -4.37 4.88
CA LEU A 437 1.08 -3.75 5.51
C LEU A 437 1.38 -2.34 6.10
N PRO A 438 1.78 -1.35 5.26
CA PRO A 438 2.06 0.02 5.70
C PRO A 438 0.79 0.78 6.13
N SER A 439 0.96 1.95 6.75
CA SER A 439 -0.14 2.84 7.18
C SER A 439 -1.16 3.12 6.06
N LEU A 440 -2.43 3.34 6.43
CA LEU A 440 -3.48 3.63 5.44
C LEU A 440 -3.25 5.01 4.79
N THR A 441 -2.96 5.99 5.63
CA THR A 441 -2.69 7.39 5.30
C THR A 441 -1.21 7.74 5.53
N GLY A 442 -0.77 8.84 4.93
CA GLY A 442 0.54 9.46 5.20
C GLY A 442 0.47 10.44 6.37
N SER A 443 1.50 11.27 6.55
CA SER A 443 1.45 12.33 7.56
C SER A 443 0.55 13.49 7.10
N PHE A 444 -0.37 13.94 7.96
CA PHE A 444 -1.20 15.14 7.73
C PHE A 444 -0.36 16.42 7.51
N THR A 445 0.91 16.42 7.93
CA THR A 445 1.85 17.51 7.59
C THR A 445 2.00 17.75 6.08
N GLN A 446 1.72 16.77 5.22
CA GLN A 446 1.68 16.96 3.77
C GLN A 446 0.56 17.93 3.35
N VAL A 447 -0.61 17.89 4.02
CA VAL A 447 -1.71 18.84 3.78
C VAL A 447 -1.29 20.25 4.19
N LEU A 448 -0.65 20.38 5.36
CA LEU A 448 -0.15 21.66 5.86
C LEU A 448 0.95 22.25 4.97
N ASP A 449 1.93 21.45 4.52
CA ASP A 449 3.05 21.96 3.71
C ASP A 449 2.73 22.06 2.20
N ARG A 450 1.63 21.47 1.68
CA ARG A 450 1.33 21.40 0.22
C ARG A 450 -0.14 21.63 -0.19
N GLY A 451 -1.04 21.95 0.74
CA GLY A 451 -2.46 22.20 0.44
C GLY A 451 -3.18 20.99 -0.17
N LEU A 452 -4.08 21.24 -1.13
CA LEU A 452 -4.87 20.20 -1.83
C LEU A 452 -3.97 19.19 -2.55
N SER A 453 -2.81 19.62 -3.06
CA SER A 453 -1.83 18.69 -3.66
C SER A 453 -1.21 17.74 -2.64
N GLY A 454 -1.15 18.13 -1.36
CA GLY A 454 -0.78 17.26 -0.24
C GLY A 454 -1.94 16.38 0.22
N PHE A 455 -3.16 16.92 0.26
CA PHE A 455 -4.39 16.19 0.56
C PHE A 455 -4.58 15.03 -0.42
N TRP A 456 -4.84 15.31 -1.70
CA TRP A 456 -5.12 14.29 -2.73
C TRP A 456 -3.86 13.52 -3.17
N GLY A 457 -2.70 14.16 -3.14
CA GLY A 457 -1.45 13.63 -3.69
C GLY A 457 -0.51 12.96 -2.68
N ALA A 458 -0.84 12.92 -1.39
CA ALA A 458 -0.02 12.25 -0.38
C ALA A 458 -0.78 11.75 0.87
N TRP A 459 -1.81 12.44 1.36
CA TRP A 459 -2.45 12.09 2.64
C TRP A 459 -3.70 11.21 2.47
N TRP A 460 -4.68 11.67 1.69
CA TRP A 460 -5.95 10.98 1.44
C TRP A 460 -5.74 9.63 0.75
N HIS A 461 -6.58 8.65 1.09
CA HIS A 461 -6.56 7.24 0.69
C HIS A 461 -5.76 6.85 -0.60
N GLN A 462 -4.44 6.69 -0.48
CA GLN A 462 -3.54 6.44 -1.63
C GLN A 462 -3.60 5.00 -2.23
N THR A 463 -4.57 4.18 -1.82
CA THR A 463 -4.64 2.75 -2.20
C THR A 463 -4.76 2.53 -3.71
N PHE A 464 -5.52 3.38 -4.41
CA PHE A 464 -5.78 3.27 -5.84
C PHE A 464 -4.74 4.00 -6.73
N ARG A 465 -3.73 4.64 -6.12
CA ARG A 465 -2.77 5.53 -6.80
C ARG A 465 -2.05 4.87 -7.98
N VAL A 466 -1.79 3.57 -7.93
CA VAL A 466 -1.13 2.84 -9.03
C VAL A 466 -1.97 2.90 -10.29
N GLY A 467 -3.27 2.57 -10.20
CA GLY A 467 -4.19 2.57 -11.34
C GLY A 467 -4.43 3.97 -11.91
N PHE A 468 -4.62 4.96 -11.03
CA PHE A 468 -4.81 6.36 -11.46
C PHE A 468 -3.57 7.00 -12.10
N ALA A 469 -2.37 6.54 -11.73
CA ALA A 469 -1.12 7.04 -12.32
C ALA A 469 -0.69 6.27 -13.58
N ALA A 470 -1.22 5.07 -13.82
CA ALA A 470 -0.83 4.18 -14.91
C ALA A 470 -0.97 4.78 -16.32
N PRO A 471 -2.12 5.36 -16.75
CA PRO A 471 -2.25 5.95 -18.08
C PRO A 471 -1.25 7.10 -18.32
N THR A 472 -1.06 7.97 -17.33
CA THR A 472 -0.11 9.08 -17.38
C THR A 472 1.34 8.59 -17.51
N ARG A 473 1.70 7.54 -16.76
CA ARG A 473 3.02 6.88 -16.85
C ARG A 473 3.24 6.23 -18.22
N TRP A 474 2.20 5.64 -18.80
CA TRP A 474 2.24 5.03 -20.14
C TRP A 474 2.43 6.09 -21.23
N LEU A 475 1.68 7.19 -21.17
CA LEU A 475 1.84 8.33 -22.09
C LEU A 475 3.26 8.92 -22.04
N LEU A 476 3.84 9.01 -20.84
CA LEU A 476 5.23 9.43 -20.65
C LEU A 476 6.25 8.44 -21.22
N SER A 477 6.09 7.13 -20.98
CA SER A 477 7.06 6.13 -21.43
C SER A 477 7.04 5.89 -22.94
N HIS A 478 5.98 6.30 -23.63
CA HIS A 478 5.85 6.26 -25.10
C HIS A 478 6.11 7.62 -25.77
N GLY A 479 6.54 8.64 -25.01
CA GLY A 479 6.92 9.96 -25.56
C GLY A 479 5.77 10.90 -25.91
N TYR A 480 4.51 10.52 -25.68
CA TYR A 480 3.34 11.39 -25.91
C TYR A 480 3.26 12.56 -24.92
N LEU A 481 3.97 12.50 -23.80
CA LEU A 481 4.09 13.56 -22.81
C LEU A 481 5.56 13.91 -22.55
N PRO A 482 5.90 15.21 -22.36
CA PRO A 482 7.28 15.61 -22.08
C PRO A 482 7.74 15.13 -20.70
N PRO A 483 9.01 14.66 -20.56
CA PRO A 483 9.52 14.18 -19.28
C PRO A 483 9.58 15.33 -18.25
N PRO A 484 9.21 15.09 -16.98
CA PRO A 484 9.38 16.08 -15.91
C PRO A 484 10.84 16.50 -15.77
N ARG A 485 11.14 17.79 -15.98
CA ARG A 485 12.50 18.31 -15.91
C ARG A 485 13.05 18.16 -14.49
N ARG A 486 14.20 17.50 -14.32
CA ARG A 486 14.89 17.40 -13.01
C ARG A 486 15.17 18.80 -12.46
N SER A 487 14.93 19.00 -11.16
CA SER A 487 15.17 20.28 -10.48
C SER A 487 16.61 20.74 -10.65
N GLY A 488 16.81 21.88 -11.31
CA GLY A 488 18.12 22.47 -11.58
C GLY A 488 18.13 23.40 -12.79
N GLY A 489 17.38 23.09 -13.84
CA GLY A 489 17.25 23.95 -15.02
C GLY A 489 16.42 25.22 -14.74
N ARG A 490 17.07 26.39 -14.71
CA ARG A 490 16.40 27.70 -14.58
C ARG A 490 15.64 28.03 -15.87
N GLY A 491 14.32 27.77 -15.90
CA GLY A 491 13.45 28.17 -17.01
C GLY A 491 12.16 27.34 -17.09
N MET A 492 11.03 27.95 -16.71
CA MET A 492 9.71 27.32 -16.73
C MET A 492 9.03 27.48 -18.09
N GLY A 493 9.48 26.70 -19.09
CA GLY A 493 8.83 26.63 -20.40
C GLY A 493 7.45 25.95 -20.32
N LYS A 494 6.51 26.38 -21.18
CA LYS A 494 5.10 25.92 -21.20
C LYS A 494 4.94 24.39 -21.17
N LEU A 495 5.80 23.65 -21.87
CA LEU A 495 5.81 22.18 -21.89
C LEU A 495 5.94 21.52 -20.49
N THR A 496 6.59 22.18 -19.53
CA THR A 496 6.92 21.58 -18.22
C THR A 496 5.68 21.29 -17.36
N ILE A 497 4.58 22.02 -17.58
CA ILE A 497 3.35 21.91 -16.78
C ILE A 497 2.35 20.90 -17.39
N VAL A 498 2.47 20.59 -18.68
CA VAL A 498 1.54 19.71 -19.42
C VAL A 498 1.43 18.33 -18.75
N THR A 499 2.57 17.72 -18.41
CA THR A 499 2.61 16.38 -17.81
C THR A 499 1.91 16.31 -16.44
N PRO A 500 2.22 17.19 -15.46
CA PRO A 500 1.42 17.31 -14.24
C PRO A 500 -0.07 17.55 -14.49
N LEU A 501 -0.42 18.47 -15.40
CA LEU A 501 -1.81 18.85 -15.66
C LEU A 501 -2.64 17.69 -16.26
N VAL A 502 -2.12 17.00 -17.27
CA VAL A 502 -2.74 15.81 -17.86
C VAL A 502 -2.83 14.68 -16.82
N GLY A 503 -1.79 14.50 -16.00
CA GLY A 503 -1.81 13.52 -14.91
C GLY A 503 -2.87 13.79 -13.84
N THR A 504 -3.05 15.05 -13.46
CA THR A 504 -4.12 15.50 -12.57
C THR A 504 -5.49 15.27 -13.20
N ALA A 505 -5.70 15.70 -14.44
CA ALA A 505 -6.98 15.55 -15.15
C ALA A 505 -7.43 14.09 -15.25
N ILE A 506 -6.53 13.18 -15.65
CA ILE A 506 -6.86 11.75 -15.77
C ILE A 506 -7.19 11.14 -14.40
N ALA A 507 -6.39 11.41 -13.36
CA ALA A 507 -6.61 10.85 -12.03
C ALA A 507 -7.93 11.31 -11.39
N PHE A 508 -8.30 12.58 -11.54
CA PHE A 508 -9.58 13.09 -11.04
C PHE A 508 -10.77 12.61 -11.89
N ALA A 509 -10.63 12.51 -13.22
CA ALA A 509 -11.67 11.90 -14.07
C ALA A 509 -11.92 10.43 -13.71
N GLN A 510 -10.87 9.63 -13.49
CA GLN A 510 -11.01 8.24 -13.05
C GLN A 510 -11.62 8.12 -11.63
N SER A 511 -11.33 9.06 -10.73
CA SER A 511 -11.97 9.12 -9.41
C SER A 511 -13.47 9.44 -9.53
N GLY A 512 -13.83 10.42 -10.35
CA GLY A 512 -15.22 10.81 -10.64
C GLY A 512 -16.04 9.69 -11.27
N LEU A 513 -15.47 8.99 -12.27
CA LEU A 513 -16.14 7.86 -12.93
C LEU A 513 -16.36 6.66 -12.00
N ILE A 514 -15.46 6.43 -11.04
CA ILE A 514 -15.65 5.40 -10.00
C ILE A 514 -16.86 5.73 -9.12
N HIS A 515 -16.98 6.96 -8.63
CA HIS A 515 -18.11 7.35 -7.78
C HIS A 515 -19.43 7.52 -8.56
N CYS A 516 -19.37 7.96 -9.82
CA CYS A 516 -20.50 7.93 -10.76
C CYS A 516 -21.07 6.51 -10.91
N ALA A 517 -20.20 5.50 -11.06
CA ALA A 517 -20.64 4.11 -11.17
C ALA A 517 -21.31 3.60 -9.89
N GLY A 518 -20.78 3.93 -8.70
CA GLY A 518 -21.40 3.55 -7.42
C GLY A 518 -22.74 4.27 -7.15
N SER A 519 -22.81 5.55 -7.51
CA SER A 519 -24.05 6.33 -7.51
C SER A 519 -25.10 5.70 -8.44
N TYR A 520 -24.70 5.28 -9.64
CA TYR A 520 -25.59 4.61 -10.60
C TYR A 520 -26.05 3.21 -10.13
N SER A 521 -25.18 2.42 -9.47
CA SER A 521 -25.55 1.07 -8.98
C SER A 521 -26.35 1.06 -7.68
N SER A 522 -26.71 2.23 -7.15
CA SER A 522 -27.51 2.38 -5.93
C SER A 522 -28.98 2.00 -6.16
N VAL A 523 -29.69 1.54 -5.11
CA VAL A 523 -31.10 1.13 -5.22
C VAL A 523 -32.05 2.31 -5.45
N SER A 524 -31.71 3.48 -4.91
CA SER A 524 -32.47 4.73 -5.02
C SER A 524 -32.02 5.58 -6.22
N THR A 525 -32.88 6.51 -6.62
CA THR A 525 -32.58 7.48 -7.70
C THR A 525 -31.55 8.51 -7.26
N THR A 526 -30.44 8.62 -7.99
CA THR A 526 -29.27 9.45 -7.66
C THR A 526 -28.92 10.47 -8.75
N HIS A 527 -28.12 11.48 -8.39
CA HIS A 527 -27.53 12.43 -9.35
C HIS A 527 -26.10 11.99 -9.69
N TYR A 528 -25.97 10.93 -10.48
CA TYR A 528 -24.69 10.27 -10.83
C TYR A 528 -23.65 11.15 -11.56
N TRP A 529 -23.98 12.41 -11.89
CA TRP A 529 -23.06 13.43 -12.40
C TRP A 529 -22.45 14.33 -11.31
N ASP A 530 -23.03 14.41 -10.11
CA ASP A 530 -22.52 15.24 -9.01
C ASP A 530 -21.13 14.77 -8.53
N PRO A 531 -20.84 13.45 -8.38
CA PRO A 531 -19.49 13.00 -8.02
C PRO A 531 -18.42 13.31 -9.09
N PRO A 532 -18.63 13.07 -10.39
CA PRO A 532 -17.75 13.60 -11.45
C PRO A 532 -17.45 15.10 -11.33
N LEU A 533 -18.47 15.93 -11.05
CA LEU A 533 -18.30 17.37 -10.90
C LEU A 533 -17.48 17.71 -9.66
N PHE A 534 -17.72 17.05 -8.52
CA PHE A 534 -16.90 17.20 -7.32
C PHE A 534 -15.42 16.90 -7.59
N PHE A 535 -15.10 15.76 -8.21
CA PHE A 535 -13.71 15.40 -8.48
C PHE A 535 -13.07 16.32 -9.55
N ALA A 536 -13.82 16.80 -10.53
CA ALA A 536 -13.34 17.83 -11.46
C ALA A 536 -13.00 19.15 -10.73
N LEU A 537 -13.84 19.60 -9.80
CA LEU A 537 -13.59 20.77 -8.96
C LEU A 537 -12.43 20.57 -7.98
N ALA A 538 -12.23 19.36 -7.44
CA ALA A 538 -11.07 19.02 -6.61
C ALA A 538 -9.75 19.08 -7.42
N GLY A 539 -9.78 18.66 -8.69
CA GLY A 539 -8.69 18.85 -9.64
C GLY A 539 -8.43 20.33 -9.95
N LEU A 540 -9.47 21.10 -10.27
CA LEU A 540 -9.38 22.54 -10.53
C LEU A 540 -8.82 23.31 -9.33
N GLY A 541 -9.30 23.03 -8.11
CA GLY A 541 -8.78 23.64 -6.88
C GLY A 541 -7.31 23.32 -6.63
N THR A 542 -6.88 22.10 -6.93
CA THR A 542 -5.46 21.70 -6.85
C THR A 542 -4.60 22.49 -7.83
N LEU A 543 -5.06 22.71 -9.06
CA LEU A 543 -4.37 23.53 -10.06
C LEU A 543 -4.39 25.03 -9.70
N LEU A 544 -5.52 25.55 -9.21
CA LEU A 544 -5.66 26.94 -8.77
C LEU A 544 -4.76 27.25 -7.59
N GLN A 545 -4.71 26.39 -6.56
CA GLN A 545 -3.83 26.58 -5.42
C GLN A 545 -2.35 26.55 -5.85
N ALA A 546 -1.97 25.65 -6.78
CA ALA A 546 -0.61 25.61 -7.33
C ALA A 546 -0.26 26.87 -8.12
N ALA A 547 -1.17 27.37 -8.97
CA ALA A 547 -0.97 28.61 -9.74
C ALA A 547 -0.84 29.83 -8.81
N THR A 548 -1.75 30.00 -7.86
CA THR A 548 -1.71 31.07 -6.86
C THR A 548 -0.46 31.01 -5.98
N SER A 549 -0.03 29.82 -5.55
CA SER A 549 1.22 29.63 -4.79
C SER A 549 2.46 29.99 -5.60
N HIS A 550 2.44 29.74 -6.92
CA HIS A 550 3.54 30.14 -7.80
C HIS A 550 3.57 31.67 -8.01
N LEU A 551 2.41 32.30 -8.25
CA LEU A 551 2.30 33.76 -8.44
C LEU A 551 2.70 34.51 -7.17
N LEU A 552 2.19 34.11 -6.01
CA LEU A 552 2.46 34.73 -4.71
C LEU A 552 3.76 34.23 -4.05
N ARG A 553 4.61 33.50 -4.78
CA ARG A 553 5.82 32.85 -4.24
C ARG A 553 6.76 33.86 -3.53
N ARG A 554 7.00 35.01 -4.15
CA ARG A 554 7.90 36.06 -3.61
C ARG A 554 7.41 36.70 -2.30
N GLN A 555 6.09 36.74 -2.05
CA GLN A 555 5.56 37.15 -0.75
C GLN A 555 5.56 35.98 0.24
N THR A 556 5.03 34.82 -0.17
CA THR A 556 4.83 33.66 0.72
C THR A 556 6.14 33.05 1.22
N GLU A 557 7.24 33.07 0.46
CA GLU A 557 8.55 32.61 0.93
C GLU A 557 9.09 33.42 2.13
N LYS A 558 8.70 34.70 2.25
CA LYS A 558 9.05 35.56 3.40
C LYS A 558 8.23 35.27 4.66
N LEU A 559 7.08 34.61 4.54
CA LEU A 559 6.19 34.36 5.67
C LEU A 559 6.69 33.19 6.54
N PRO A 560 6.53 33.23 7.87
CA PRO A 560 6.83 32.10 8.74
C PRO A 560 6.14 30.80 8.29
N ARG A 561 6.77 29.64 8.54
CA ARG A 561 6.24 28.33 8.10
C ARG A 561 4.82 28.08 8.62
N TRP A 562 4.50 28.52 9.84
CA TRP A 562 3.17 28.36 10.42
C TRP A 562 2.09 29.16 9.67
N VAL A 563 2.40 30.39 9.21
CA VAL A 563 1.48 31.22 8.42
C VAL A 563 1.20 30.56 7.06
N ARG A 564 2.24 30.06 6.37
CA ARG A 564 2.10 29.29 5.13
C ARG A 564 1.26 28.02 5.33
N ARG A 565 1.48 27.30 6.42
CA ARG A 565 0.71 26.09 6.77
C ARG A 565 -0.75 26.40 7.08
N LEU A 566 -1.03 27.49 7.79
CA LEU A 566 -2.38 27.95 8.07
C LEU A 566 -3.11 28.38 6.79
N GLY A 567 -2.46 29.11 5.88
CA GLY A 567 -3.02 29.46 4.57
C GLY A 567 -3.32 28.24 3.71
N ASN A 568 -2.42 27.24 3.69
CA ASN A 568 -2.67 25.97 3.01
C ASN A 568 -3.86 25.21 3.60
N LEU A 569 -3.96 25.12 4.93
CA LEU A 569 -5.05 24.44 5.64
C LEU A 569 -6.39 25.16 5.40
N ALA A 570 -6.41 26.49 5.51
CA ALA A 570 -7.60 27.30 5.25
C ALA A 570 -8.08 27.15 3.80
N PHE A 571 -7.18 27.17 2.81
CA PHE A 571 -7.56 26.92 1.42
C PHE A 571 -8.14 25.51 1.22
N VAL A 572 -7.52 24.47 1.79
CA VAL A 572 -8.03 23.10 1.72
C VAL A 572 -9.42 23.00 2.35
N PHE A 573 -9.60 23.54 3.55
CA PHE A 573 -10.86 23.53 4.28
C PHE A 573 -11.97 24.27 3.52
N LEU A 574 -11.74 25.51 3.10
CA LEU A 574 -12.72 26.33 2.39
C LEU A 574 -13.06 25.75 1.01
N TRP A 575 -12.07 25.24 0.27
CA TRP A 575 -12.31 24.63 -1.04
C TRP A 575 -13.12 23.33 -0.92
N LEU A 576 -12.76 22.44 0.02
CA LEU A 576 -13.50 21.19 0.21
C LEU A 576 -14.90 21.45 0.75
N TRP A 577 -15.08 22.35 1.72
CA TRP A 577 -16.41 22.69 2.24
C TRP A 577 -17.33 23.28 1.16
N SER A 578 -16.83 24.21 0.32
CA SER A 578 -17.62 24.82 -0.76
C SER A 578 -17.91 23.91 -1.97
N THR A 579 -17.26 22.75 -2.08
CA THR A 579 -17.43 21.83 -3.24
C THR A 579 -17.91 20.42 -2.87
N SER A 580 -17.71 19.97 -1.63
CA SER A 580 -18.02 18.59 -1.21
C SER A 580 -19.50 18.25 -1.17
N TRP A 581 -20.40 19.24 -1.05
CA TRP A 581 -21.86 19.04 -1.04
C TRP A 581 -22.32 18.16 -2.22
N LEU A 582 -21.79 18.38 -3.43
CA LEU A 582 -22.02 17.52 -4.60
C LEU A 582 -21.83 16.01 -4.32
N LEU A 583 -20.79 15.63 -3.60
CA LEU A 583 -20.53 14.23 -3.24
C LEU A 583 -21.38 13.78 -2.03
N LEU A 584 -21.59 14.66 -1.04
CA LEU A 584 -22.31 14.31 0.19
C LEU A 584 -23.82 14.19 -0.03
N ASP A 585 -24.36 15.00 -0.93
CA ASP A 585 -25.76 15.01 -1.36
C ASP A 585 -26.07 13.76 -2.19
N ASP A 586 -25.17 13.35 -3.09
CA ASP A 586 -25.22 12.05 -3.77
C ASP A 586 -25.18 10.87 -2.78
N PHE A 587 -24.34 10.94 -1.74
CA PHE A 587 -24.30 9.93 -0.67
C PHE A 587 -25.60 9.93 0.17
N GLY A 588 -26.29 11.07 0.28
CA GLY A 588 -27.63 11.17 0.86
C GLY A 588 -28.69 10.50 -0.01
N ARG A 589 -28.79 10.90 -1.29
CA ARG A 589 -29.75 10.35 -2.27
C ARG A 589 -29.58 8.85 -2.50
N SER A 590 -28.34 8.34 -2.49
CA SER A 590 -28.03 6.90 -2.60
C SER A 590 -28.34 6.08 -1.33
N GLY A 591 -28.79 6.72 -0.25
CA GLY A 591 -29.04 6.05 1.03
C GLY A 591 -27.79 5.51 1.72
N LEU A 592 -26.58 5.93 1.31
CA LEU A 592 -25.32 5.35 1.79
C LEU A 592 -25.17 5.47 3.32
N TRP A 593 -25.64 6.57 3.90
CA TRP A 593 -25.61 6.81 5.36
C TRP A 593 -26.63 5.98 6.15
N LEU A 594 -27.58 5.31 5.48
CA LEU A 594 -28.49 4.34 6.12
C LEU A 594 -27.84 2.98 6.33
N TRP A 595 -26.66 2.73 5.77
CA TRP A 595 -25.86 1.56 6.11
C TRP A 595 -25.55 1.53 7.62
N GLU A 596 -25.71 0.36 8.21
CA GLU A 596 -25.36 0.09 9.61
C GLU A 596 -23.91 -0.42 9.65
N PRO A 597 -22.92 0.37 10.12
CA PRO A 597 -21.50 0.09 9.85
C PRO A 597 -20.83 -0.89 10.83
N VAL A 598 -21.47 -1.14 11.97
CA VAL A 598 -20.97 -1.96 13.07
C VAL A 598 -22.11 -2.79 13.66
N PRO A 599 -21.87 -3.98 14.24
CA PRO A 599 -22.95 -4.84 14.73
C PRO A 599 -23.61 -4.34 16.02
N ILE A 600 -22.85 -3.71 16.92
CA ILE A 600 -23.29 -3.28 18.25
C ILE A 600 -23.02 -1.78 18.43
N SER A 601 -24.06 -1.02 18.77
CA SER A 601 -23.97 0.41 19.01
C SER A 601 -23.77 0.75 20.48
N LEU A 602 -22.60 1.33 20.79
CA LEU A 602 -22.29 1.91 22.08
C LEU A 602 -22.95 3.29 22.23
N ALA A 603 -23.06 4.04 21.13
CA ALA A 603 -23.70 5.35 21.11
C ALA A 603 -25.21 5.25 21.39
N ARG A 604 -25.94 4.30 20.78
CA ARG A 604 -27.36 4.06 21.10
C ARG A 604 -27.54 3.54 22.53
N ALA A 605 -26.64 2.67 23.01
CA ALA A 605 -26.65 2.19 24.39
C ALA A 605 -26.43 3.33 25.41
N ALA A 606 -25.61 4.32 25.06
CA ALA A 606 -25.40 5.55 25.84
C ALA A 606 -26.50 6.62 25.66
N GLY A 607 -27.62 6.30 24.99
CA GLY A 607 -28.77 7.20 24.87
C GLY A 607 -28.67 8.24 23.73
N PHE A 608 -27.69 8.15 22.84
CA PHE A 608 -27.64 8.98 21.62
C PHE A 608 -28.52 8.42 20.50
N GLY A 609 -28.83 9.27 19.52
CA GLY A 609 -29.58 8.90 18.32
C GLY A 609 -31.09 8.80 18.51
N ALA A 610 -31.76 8.50 17.39
CA ALA A 610 -33.21 8.32 17.33
C ALA A 610 -33.61 6.85 17.56
N ASP A 611 -33.01 5.92 16.81
CA ASP A 611 -33.14 4.47 17.03
C ASP A 611 -32.44 4.05 18.34
N ARG A 612 -33.11 3.23 19.15
CA ARG A 612 -32.61 2.71 20.44
C ARG A 612 -32.08 1.28 20.36
N ARG A 613 -32.17 0.61 19.21
CA ARG A 613 -31.68 -0.76 19.02
C ARG A 613 -30.16 -0.80 19.10
N ILE A 614 -29.65 -1.33 20.22
CA ILE A 614 -28.21 -1.54 20.47
C ILE A 614 -27.62 -2.50 19.44
N TRP A 615 -28.32 -3.59 19.12
CA TRP A 615 -27.95 -4.46 18.00
C TRP A 615 -28.44 -3.82 16.69
N ARG A 616 -27.50 -3.50 15.79
CA ARG A 616 -27.76 -2.75 14.54
C ARG A 616 -28.12 -3.66 13.36
N TYR A 617 -27.59 -4.88 13.29
CA TYR A 617 -27.70 -5.73 12.09
C TYR A 617 -29.03 -6.49 12.03
N ASN A 618 -29.64 -6.55 10.84
CA ASN A 618 -30.84 -7.34 10.57
C ASN A 618 -30.53 -8.49 9.58
N ARG A 619 -31.53 -9.31 9.25
CA ARG A 619 -31.39 -10.44 8.30
C ARG A 619 -31.03 -10.01 6.87
N HIS A 620 -31.27 -8.75 6.49
CA HIS A 620 -31.02 -8.21 5.14
C HIS A 620 -29.59 -7.67 4.99
N LEU A 621 -28.91 -7.35 6.10
CA LEU A 621 -27.52 -6.89 6.15
C LEU A 621 -26.49 -8.04 6.25
N LEU A 622 -26.94 -9.27 6.50
CA LEU A 622 -26.07 -10.44 6.62
C LEU A 622 -25.95 -11.19 5.28
N PRO A 623 -24.74 -11.69 4.92
CA PRO A 623 -24.57 -12.50 3.72
C PRO A 623 -25.51 -13.72 3.70
N LYS A 624 -26.24 -13.89 2.60
CA LYS A 624 -27.25 -14.95 2.44
C LYS A 624 -26.94 -15.83 1.23
N TRP A 625 -27.27 -17.12 1.31
CA TRP A 625 -27.28 -17.95 0.10
C TRP A 625 -28.43 -17.50 -0.81
N GLN A 626 -28.09 -17.23 -2.06
CA GLN A 626 -29.00 -16.76 -3.09
C GLN A 626 -28.98 -17.78 -4.23
N TRP A 627 -30.14 -18.35 -4.54
CA TRP A 627 -30.33 -19.11 -5.77
C TRP A 627 -30.54 -18.16 -6.96
N GLY A 628 -30.12 -18.60 -8.14
CA GLY A 628 -30.27 -17.82 -9.37
C GLY A 628 -31.74 -17.45 -9.64
N THR A 629 -32.03 -16.16 -9.78
CA THR A 629 -33.39 -15.62 -9.73
C THR A 629 -34.25 -16.04 -10.92
N GLN A 630 -33.63 -16.42 -12.04
CA GLN A 630 -34.29 -16.98 -13.22
C GLN A 630 -33.92 -18.45 -13.44
N GLY A 631 -33.63 -19.20 -12.36
CA GLY A 631 -33.19 -20.61 -12.42
C GLY A 631 -31.78 -20.82 -12.97
N ARG A 632 -31.05 -19.74 -13.27
CA ARG A 632 -29.70 -19.78 -13.87
C ARG A 632 -28.67 -20.15 -12.81
N TRP A 633 -28.08 -21.34 -12.91
CA TRP A 633 -27.16 -21.85 -11.90
C TRP A 633 -25.95 -20.93 -11.63
N TRP A 634 -25.47 -20.20 -12.65
CA TRP A 634 -24.33 -19.28 -12.51
C TRP A 634 -24.63 -18.01 -11.70
N GLU A 635 -25.90 -17.69 -11.48
CA GLU A 635 -26.35 -16.61 -10.57
C GLU A 635 -26.50 -17.08 -9.12
N THR A 636 -26.15 -18.33 -8.82
CA THR A 636 -26.21 -18.90 -7.47
C THR A 636 -24.92 -18.60 -6.71
N GLY A 637 -25.03 -18.16 -5.46
CA GLY A 637 -23.88 -17.87 -4.61
C GLY A 637 -24.24 -17.19 -3.29
N ILE A 638 -23.27 -16.49 -2.70
CA ILE A 638 -23.46 -15.68 -1.50
C ILE A 638 -23.80 -14.25 -1.94
N ALA A 639 -25.04 -13.82 -1.71
CA ALA A 639 -25.44 -12.42 -1.86
C ALA A 639 -25.03 -11.62 -0.61
N ILE A 640 -24.59 -10.37 -0.83
CA ILE A 640 -24.11 -9.41 0.19
C ILE A 640 -24.78 -8.07 -0.02
#